data_AF-A0A8J7AQ80-F1
#
_entry.id   AF-A0A8J7AQ80-F1
#
_cell.length_a   1.000
_cell.length_b   1.000
_cell.length_c   1.000
_cell.angle_alpha   90.00
_cell.angle_beta   90.00
_cell.angle_gamma   90.00
#
_symmetry.space_group_name_H-M   'P 1'
#
loop_
_entity.id
_entity.type
_entity.pdbx_description
1 polymer ?
#
loop_
_entity_poly.entity_id
_entity_poly.type
_entity_poly.pdbx_seq_one_letter_code
_entity_poly.pdbx_strand_id
1 'polypeptide(L)'
;LSSGDTLYKMGFTTDLSENDIIFGGEKKLYKAIQDVQERYSPAAVFVYSTCVTALIGDDLEAVCKAATEKLGLPVVPVQSPGFVGSKNLGNRLAGEALLEHVIGTAEPETTTPYDINLIGEYNIAGEMWGVLPLFEKVGIRVLSKITGDALYQEVAYAHRAKLNVMICSKALINLAHKMEERYGIPYIEESFYGVADMNHCLRAIAAKLGDAAMQARVETVIAEETAKLDQQLTPYRDRLQGKRVVLYTGGVKSWSIISAAQDLGIKVVATSSKKSTEEDKARIKTLLGQDGIMLEKGGAAELLKVIEKTNADMLIAGGRNQYTALKARIPFLHINQERHNPYSGYGGLLEMAKELDETLHSPVWDEVRREAPWEGEGSRFTVHGLRSAVEDGSAEVPPAAFSTQDAPYTVHRKPYTPPTKIIARRKALTVNPLKQSQPLGAALAFLGIQGAMPLFHGSQGCTAFAKVMLVNHFQEAIPLATTAMSEVSTVLGGDDNVHGGLLTVIKNSQPELVGLLTTGLTETRGDDMQAILRDFHKANPEVTVPVVLASTPDYKGSLEDGFAAAVESLVQTMPEPGTVNPRQVTLLASAAFGPGDVAELKEMVEAFGLTAIAVPDISTSLDGHLEDADFATTATGGTTVAELKAVGRSALTLALGGSMTKAATILTDRFNTPAVTFTQLTGLRAVDEFLHTLSQISGQPVPAKYLRQRRQVQDAMLDTHFFFGRKKVAIALEPDLLHNIAWWLHSTGAEIQAAVTAAPSPLLKDLPTEQVYIGDFEDLTDMAATADLWITNSKARPIARRMGIPLYLHGFPMLEHLGNGHRCTVGYRGTLDLLFAIGNLLLEADEERTHALVHRWREGSG
;
A
#
# COMPACT_ATOMS: atom_id res chain seq x y z
N LEU A 1 8.64 -23.38 -3.36
CA LEU A 1 8.86 -22.82 -4.72
C LEU A 1 9.70 -23.81 -5.52
N SER A 2 9.66 -23.78 -6.86
CA SER A 2 10.60 -24.54 -7.69
C SER A 2 11.40 -23.66 -8.63
N SER A 3 12.71 -23.81 -8.62
CA SER A 3 13.67 -23.21 -9.54
C SER A 3 13.71 -23.94 -10.89
N GLY A 4 12.75 -24.79 -11.27
CA GLY A 4 12.84 -25.59 -12.50
C GLY A 4 11.64 -25.41 -13.43
N ASP A 5 10.78 -26.41 -13.54
CA ASP A 5 9.57 -26.32 -14.36
C ASP A 5 8.47 -25.51 -13.63
N THR A 6 7.48 -24.98 -14.36
CA THR A 6 6.25 -24.38 -13.82
C THR A 6 5.07 -25.35 -13.76
N LEU A 7 5.22 -26.61 -14.18
CA LEU A 7 4.17 -27.63 -14.14
C LEU A 7 3.50 -27.78 -12.76
N TYR A 8 4.21 -27.52 -11.66
CA TYR A 8 3.64 -27.55 -10.31
C TYR A 8 2.53 -26.51 -10.06
N LYS A 9 2.42 -25.47 -10.91
CA LYS A 9 1.35 -24.47 -10.86
C LYS A 9 0.07 -24.93 -11.54
N MET A 10 0.11 -26.04 -12.29
CA MET A 10 -1.06 -26.61 -12.97
C MET A 10 -1.70 -27.72 -12.14
N GLY A 11 -3.04 -27.76 -12.14
CA GLY A 11 -3.80 -28.84 -11.52
C GLY A 11 -4.20 -29.89 -12.56
N PHE A 12 -3.82 -31.15 -12.36
CA PHE A 12 -4.22 -32.27 -13.20
C PHE A 12 -5.18 -33.17 -12.43
N THR A 13 -6.36 -33.43 -13.01
CA THR A 13 -7.38 -34.31 -12.44
C THR A 13 -7.99 -35.17 -13.54
N THR A 14 -8.43 -36.38 -13.18
CA THR A 14 -9.18 -37.26 -14.08
C THR A 14 -10.65 -36.83 -14.22
N ASP A 15 -11.13 -35.89 -13.40
CA ASP A 15 -12.49 -35.37 -13.41
C ASP A 15 -13.55 -36.49 -13.43
N LEU A 16 -13.50 -37.39 -12.44
CA LEU A 16 -14.35 -38.59 -12.42
C LEU A 16 -15.85 -38.22 -12.43
N SER A 17 -16.58 -38.83 -13.35
CA SER A 17 -18.04 -38.70 -13.51
C SER A 17 -18.78 -39.83 -12.81
N GLU A 18 -20.11 -39.74 -12.71
CA GLU A 18 -20.95 -40.80 -12.15
C GLU A 18 -20.69 -42.18 -12.80
N ASN A 19 -20.50 -42.21 -14.12
CA ASN A 19 -20.18 -43.45 -14.84
C ASN A 19 -18.82 -44.03 -14.43
N ASP A 20 -17.83 -43.18 -14.19
CA ASP A 20 -16.50 -43.62 -13.76
C ASP A 20 -16.55 -44.19 -12.33
N ILE A 21 -17.47 -43.69 -11.48
CA ILE A 21 -17.70 -44.22 -10.13
C ILE A 21 -18.39 -45.59 -10.19
N ILE A 22 -19.35 -45.77 -11.10
CA ILE A 22 -20.11 -47.03 -11.24
C ILE A 22 -19.28 -48.13 -11.91
N PHE A 23 -18.49 -47.78 -12.93
CA PHE A 23 -17.82 -48.74 -13.80
C PHE A 23 -16.28 -48.78 -13.65
N GLY A 24 -15.71 -47.95 -12.78
CA GLY A 24 -14.26 -47.84 -12.52
C GLY A 24 -13.56 -46.74 -13.34
N GLY A 25 -12.59 -46.06 -12.71
CA GLY A 25 -11.90 -44.89 -13.27
C GLY A 25 -10.62 -45.21 -14.05
N GLU A 26 -10.16 -46.46 -14.03
CA GLU A 26 -8.83 -46.91 -14.50
C GLU A 26 -8.52 -46.55 -15.97
N LYS A 27 -9.47 -46.76 -16.88
CA LYS A 27 -9.29 -46.43 -18.31
C LYS A 27 -9.12 -44.93 -18.53
N LYS A 28 -9.88 -44.13 -17.78
CA LYS A 28 -9.81 -42.67 -17.84
C LYS A 28 -8.49 -42.17 -17.27
N LEU A 29 -8.05 -42.77 -16.16
CA LEU A 29 -6.73 -42.50 -15.59
C LEU A 29 -5.60 -42.79 -16.59
N TYR A 30 -5.60 -43.95 -17.23
CA TYR A 30 -4.59 -44.28 -18.24
C TYR A 30 -4.53 -43.24 -19.36
N LYS A 31 -5.70 -42.85 -19.91
CA LYS A 31 -5.79 -41.83 -20.95
C LYS A 31 -5.30 -40.46 -20.47
N ALA A 32 -5.65 -40.08 -19.24
CA ALA A 32 -5.17 -38.83 -18.65
C ALA A 32 -3.63 -38.80 -18.52
N ILE A 33 -3.00 -39.92 -18.17
CA ILE A 33 -1.54 -40.04 -18.13
C ILE A 33 -0.94 -39.85 -19.53
N GLN A 34 -1.56 -40.43 -20.57
CA GLN A 34 -1.13 -40.23 -21.96
C GLN A 34 -1.26 -38.76 -22.38
N ASP A 35 -2.40 -38.12 -22.11
CA ASP A 35 -2.63 -36.70 -22.41
C ASP A 35 -1.57 -35.81 -21.72
N VAL A 36 -1.20 -36.13 -20.48
CA VAL A 36 -0.16 -35.39 -19.75
C VAL A 36 1.21 -35.57 -20.41
N GLN A 37 1.58 -36.80 -20.80
CA GLN A 37 2.85 -37.06 -21.48
C GLN A 37 2.92 -36.33 -22.83
N GLU A 38 1.90 -36.45 -23.66
CA GLU A 38 1.88 -35.91 -25.03
C GLU A 38 1.95 -34.37 -25.04
N ARG A 39 1.30 -33.71 -24.08
CA ARG A 39 1.19 -32.24 -24.07
C ARG A 39 2.28 -31.54 -23.26
N TYR A 40 2.79 -32.20 -22.22
CA TYR A 40 3.71 -31.57 -21.26
C TYR A 40 5.04 -32.29 -21.11
N SER A 41 5.15 -33.55 -21.56
CA SER A 41 6.39 -34.34 -21.53
C SER A 41 7.16 -34.26 -20.19
N PRO A 42 6.50 -34.53 -19.04
CA PRO A 42 7.15 -34.42 -17.74
C PRO A 42 8.22 -35.51 -17.56
N ALA A 43 9.13 -35.32 -16.60
CA ALA A 43 10.13 -36.32 -16.24
C ALA A 43 9.54 -37.56 -15.54
N ALA A 44 8.41 -37.41 -14.84
CA ALA A 44 7.67 -38.47 -14.18
C ALA A 44 6.22 -38.02 -13.90
N VAL A 45 5.31 -38.97 -13.67
CA VAL A 45 3.92 -38.72 -13.28
C VAL A 45 3.63 -39.41 -11.95
N PHE A 46 3.25 -38.65 -10.92
CA PHE A 46 2.80 -39.19 -9.64
C PHE A 46 1.27 -39.22 -9.62
N VAL A 47 0.69 -40.40 -9.39
CA VAL A 47 -0.76 -40.61 -9.39
C VAL A 47 -1.24 -40.82 -7.98
N TYR A 48 -2.03 -39.88 -7.46
CA TYR A 48 -2.55 -39.94 -6.09
C TYR A 48 -3.93 -40.58 -6.05
N SER A 49 -4.12 -41.59 -5.19
CA SER A 49 -5.48 -42.06 -4.88
C SER A 49 -6.22 -41.03 -4.03
N THR A 50 -7.50 -40.83 -4.36
CA THR A 50 -8.41 -39.97 -3.59
C THR A 50 -9.51 -40.81 -2.94
N CYS A 51 -10.39 -40.18 -2.18
CA CYS A 51 -11.40 -40.88 -1.39
C CYS A 51 -12.28 -41.81 -2.24
N VAL A 52 -12.70 -41.37 -3.44
CA VAL A 52 -13.63 -42.12 -4.28
C VAL A 52 -12.93 -43.31 -4.95
N THR A 53 -11.77 -43.09 -5.58
CA THR A 53 -11.00 -44.16 -6.26
C THR A 53 -10.58 -45.26 -5.28
N ALA A 54 -10.22 -44.88 -4.05
CA ALA A 54 -9.88 -45.86 -3.01
C ALA A 54 -11.09 -46.65 -2.48
N LEU A 55 -12.29 -46.05 -2.46
CA LEU A 55 -13.52 -46.73 -2.01
C LEU A 55 -14.07 -47.71 -3.04
N ILE A 56 -14.02 -47.36 -4.33
CA ILE A 56 -14.46 -48.24 -5.41
C ILE A 56 -13.44 -49.33 -5.71
N GLY A 57 -12.20 -49.16 -5.24
CA GLY A 57 -11.13 -50.16 -5.35
C GLY A 57 -10.41 -50.16 -6.69
N ASP A 58 -10.26 -48.99 -7.34
CA ASP A 58 -9.47 -48.85 -8.57
C ASP A 58 -8.02 -49.30 -8.31
N ASP A 59 -7.47 -50.14 -9.20
CA ASP A 59 -6.10 -50.65 -9.12
C ASP A 59 -5.10 -49.66 -9.76
N LEU A 60 -4.76 -48.63 -9.00
CA LEU A 60 -3.77 -47.63 -9.44
C LEU A 60 -2.41 -48.25 -9.76
N GLU A 61 -1.99 -49.29 -9.04
CA GLU A 61 -0.67 -49.91 -9.26
C GLU A 61 -0.62 -50.57 -10.62
N ALA A 62 -1.66 -51.34 -10.98
CA ALA A 62 -1.77 -51.96 -12.29
C ALA A 62 -1.79 -50.92 -13.42
N VAL A 63 -2.56 -49.84 -13.28
CA VAL A 63 -2.64 -48.78 -14.29
C VAL A 63 -1.30 -48.04 -14.44
N CYS A 64 -0.65 -47.67 -13.33
CA CYS A 64 0.64 -46.98 -13.35
C CYS A 64 1.74 -47.86 -13.94
N LYS A 65 1.76 -49.15 -13.62
CA LYS A 65 2.70 -50.12 -14.20
C LYS A 65 2.50 -50.24 -15.71
N ALA A 66 1.27 -50.44 -16.17
CA ALA A 66 0.95 -50.53 -17.59
C ALA A 66 1.28 -49.24 -18.36
N ALA A 67 1.07 -48.07 -17.73
CA ALA A 67 1.45 -46.78 -18.30
C ALA A 67 2.98 -46.65 -18.40
N THR A 68 3.71 -47.01 -17.34
CA THR A 68 5.18 -46.98 -17.33
C THR A 68 5.77 -47.83 -18.45
N GLU A 69 5.31 -49.09 -18.58
CA GLU A 69 5.80 -50.02 -19.60
C GLU A 69 5.52 -49.54 -21.03
N LYS A 70 4.34 -48.98 -21.27
CA LYS A 70 3.91 -48.59 -22.62
C LYS A 70 4.39 -47.21 -23.05
N LEU A 71 4.57 -46.29 -22.11
CA LEU A 71 4.93 -44.90 -22.38
C LEU A 71 6.43 -44.61 -22.19
N GLY A 72 7.18 -45.51 -21.55
CA GLY A 72 8.59 -45.31 -21.24
C GLY A 72 8.84 -44.17 -20.23
N LEU A 73 7.81 -43.80 -19.47
CA LEU A 73 7.80 -42.70 -18.52
C LEU A 73 7.58 -43.25 -17.11
N PRO A 74 8.35 -42.85 -16.09
CA PRO A 74 8.06 -43.26 -14.72
C PRO A 74 6.67 -42.77 -14.26
N VAL A 75 5.75 -43.71 -14.01
CA VAL A 75 4.42 -43.42 -13.45
C VAL A 75 4.33 -44.08 -12.08
N VAL A 76 4.28 -43.26 -11.03
CA VAL A 76 4.40 -43.70 -9.63
C VAL A 76 3.05 -43.60 -8.91
N PRO A 77 2.48 -44.72 -8.43
CA PRO A 77 1.26 -44.69 -7.63
C PRO A 77 1.58 -44.20 -6.20
N VAL A 78 0.75 -43.30 -5.69
CA VAL A 78 0.82 -42.81 -4.30
C VAL A 78 -0.51 -43.07 -3.61
N GLN A 79 -0.53 -44.09 -2.75
CA GLN A 79 -1.74 -44.52 -2.05
C GLN A 79 -2.00 -43.65 -0.82
N SER A 80 -2.73 -42.55 -0.97
CA SER A 80 -2.96 -41.58 0.10
C SER A 80 -4.39 -41.00 0.13
N PRO A 81 -5.45 -41.83 0.25
CA PRO A 81 -6.81 -41.32 0.27
C PRO A 81 -7.10 -40.45 1.51
N GLY A 82 -7.95 -39.44 1.37
CA GLY A 82 -8.13 -38.41 2.41
C GLY A 82 -8.64 -38.91 3.77
N PHE A 83 -9.26 -40.08 3.83
CA PHE A 83 -9.83 -40.63 5.07
C PHE A 83 -8.85 -41.49 5.89
N VAL A 84 -7.67 -41.86 5.36
CA VAL A 84 -6.75 -42.77 6.09
C VAL A 84 -5.90 -42.08 7.16
N GLY A 85 -5.80 -40.75 7.15
CA GLY A 85 -5.14 -40.05 8.23
C GLY A 85 -4.77 -38.59 7.96
N SER A 86 -3.76 -38.13 8.68
CA SER A 86 -3.34 -36.73 8.68
C SER A 86 -2.36 -36.39 7.54
N LYS A 87 -2.14 -35.08 7.31
CA LYS A 87 -1.07 -34.58 6.42
C LYS A 87 0.29 -35.27 6.65
N ASN A 88 0.68 -35.51 7.91
CA ASN A 88 1.96 -36.13 8.23
C ASN A 88 2.01 -37.60 7.77
N LEU A 89 0.89 -38.31 7.80
CA LEU A 89 0.79 -39.66 7.25
C LEU A 89 0.90 -39.62 5.72
N GLY A 90 0.25 -38.66 5.05
CA GLY A 90 0.40 -38.45 3.60
C GLY A 90 1.85 -38.24 3.18
N ASN A 91 2.60 -37.39 3.90
CA ASN A 91 4.03 -37.19 3.66
C ASN A 91 4.83 -38.50 3.81
N ARG A 92 4.52 -39.31 4.83
CA ARG A 92 5.18 -40.60 5.05
C ARG A 92 4.92 -41.56 3.88
N LEU A 93 3.68 -41.69 3.45
CA LEU A 93 3.27 -42.53 2.32
C LEU A 93 3.94 -42.08 1.02
N ALA A 94 4.03 -40.77 0.78
CA ALA A 94 4.77 -40.23 -0.36
C ALA A 94 6.28 -40.56 -0.27
N GLY A 95 6.89 -40.43 0.92
CA GLY A 95 8.29 -40.83 1.14
C GLY A 95 8.53 -42.33 0.89
N GLU A 96 7.57 -43.18 1.27
CA GLU A 96 7.63 -44.62 0.99
C GLU A 96 7.50 -44.90 -0.52
N ALA A 97 6.60 -44.22 -1.22
CA ALA A 97 6.49 -44.34 -2.68
C ALA A 97 7.78 -43.89 -3.39
N LEU A 98 8.45 -42.83 -2.92
CA LEU A 98 9.75 -42.42 -3.43
C LEU A 98 10.82 -43.51 -3.21
N LEU A 99 10.87 -44.10 -2.01
CA LEU A 99 11.84 -45.15 -1.70
C LEU A 99 11.64 -46.42 -2.54
N GLU A 100 10.38 -46.79 -2.77
CA GLU A 100 10.04 -48.03 -3.47
C GLU A 100 10.21 -47.89 -4.99
N HIS A 101 9.78 -46.76 -5.56
CA HIS A 101 9.64 -46.62 -7.01
C HIS A 101 10.68 -45.68 -7.66
N VAL A 102 11.37 -44.83 -6.89
CA VAL A 102 12.23 -43.76 -7.45
C VAL A 102 13.68 -43.88 -7.01
N ILE A 103 13.95 -43.93 -5.70
CA ILE A 103 15.31 -43.94 -5.15
C ILE A 103 16.03 -45.23 -5.59
N GLY A 104 17.21 -45.08 -6.19
CA GLY A 104 17.99 -46.21 -6.70
C GLY A 104 17.69 -46.61 -8.15
N THR A 105 16.81 -45.89 -8.86
CA THR A 105 16.47 -46.20 -10.26
C THR A 105 17.42 -45.58 -11.29
N ALA A 106 18.30 -44.68 -10.86
CA ALA A 106 19.27 -44.02 -11.73
C ALA A 106 20.57 -43.71 -10.96
N GLU A 107 21.65 -43.45 -11.69
CA GLU A 107 22.99 -43.17 -11.16
C GLU A 107 23.44 -41.74 -11.49
N PRO A 108 24.03 -40.99 -10.55
CA PRO A 108 24.59 -39.67 -10.84
C PRO A 108 25.86 -39.81 -11.68
N GLU A 109 26.15 -38.81 -12.52
CA GLU A 109 27.36 -38.80 -13.36
C GLU A 109 28.65 -38.87 -12.55
N THR A 110 28.66 -38.25 -11.36
CA THR A 110 29.79 -38.23 -10.44
C THR A 110 29.30 -38.39 -9.00
N THR A 111 30.15 -38.94 -8.14
CA THR A 111 29.94 -38.95 -6.69
C THR A 111 31.15 -38.34 -5.98
N THR A 112 30.92 -37.75 -4.82
CA THR A 112 31.98 -37.19 -3.96
C THR A 112 31.98 -37.87 -2.58
N PRO A 113 33.10 -37.78 -1.82
CA PRO A 113 33.12 -38.23 -0.43
C PRO A 113 32.18 -37.46 0.51
N TYR A 114 31.62 -36.34 0.05
CA TYR A 114 30.86 -35.39 0.87
C TYR A 114 29.44 -35.14 0.32
N ASP A 115 28.91 -36.09 -0.46
CA ASP A 115 27.55 -36.04 -0.97
C ASP A 115 26.54 -36.28 0.15
N ILE A 116 25.56 -35.40 0.32
CA ILE A 116 24.48 -35.53 1.32
C ILE A 116 23.09 -35.45 0.67
N ASN A 117 22.08 -35.98 1.34
CA ASN A 117 20.68 -35.70 1.04
C ASN A 117 20.10 -34.76 2.11
N LEU A 118 19.32 -33.78 1.69
CA LEU A 118 18.43 -33.03 2.59
C LEU A 118 17.05 -33.66 2.52
N ILE A 119 16.49 -34.05 3.67
CA ILE A 119 15.18 -34.70 3.77
C ILE A 119 14.29 -33.90 4.73
N GLY A 120 13.07 -33.56 4.32
CA GLY A 120 12.13 -32.79 5.12
C GLY A 120 12.16 -31.27 4.92
N GLU A 121 13.06 -30.76 4.08
CA GLU A 121 13.04 -29.36 3.63
C GLU A 121 12.05 -29.20 2.47
N TYR A 122 11.15 -28.20 2.54
CA TYR A 122 10.07 -27.97 1.59
C TYR A 122 10.31 -26.77 0.66
N ASN A 123 11.41 -26.03 0.85
CA ASN A 123 11.76 -24.81 0.12
C ASN A 123 10.62 -23.77 0.12
N ILE A 124 10.03 -23.54 1.29
CA ILE A 124 9.00 -22.51 1.48
C ILE A 124 9.68 -21.15 1.28
N ALA A 125 9.08 -20.27 0.47
CA ALA A 125 9.64 -18.94 0.19
C ALA A 125 11.12 -18.93 -0.30
N GLY A 126 11.63 -20.04 -0.84
CA GLY A 126 13.02 -20.12 -1.30
C GLY A 126 14.05 -20.30 -0.18
N GLU A 127 13.63 -20.74 1.02
CA GLU A 127 14.49 -20.93 2.19
C GLU A 127 15.77 -21.72 1.91
N MET A 128 15.69 -22.74 1.06
CA MET A 128 16.83 -23.60 0.77
C MET A 128 17.90 -22.87 -0.04
N TRP A 129 17.52 -21.90 -0.89
CA TRP A 129 18.45 -21.14 -1.73
C TRP A 129 19.42 -20.28 -0.92
N GLY A 130 19.03 -19.85 0.28
CA GLY A 130 19.92 -19.15 1.21
C GLY A 130 20.89 -20.06 1.96
N VAL A 131 20.59 -21.36 2.05
CA VAL A 131 21.37 -22.35 2.82
C VAL A 131 22.35 -23.13 1.93
N LEU A 132 21.98 -23.44 0.68
CA LEU A 132 22.83 -24.20 -0.26
C LEU A 132 24.24 -23.62 -0.43
N PRO A 133 24.44 -22.29 -0.58
CA PRO A 133 25.78 -21.71 -0.69
C PRO A 133 26.67 -21.96 0.54
N LEU A 134 26.09 -22.14 1.72
CA LEU A 134 26.84 -22.45 2.94
C LEU A 134 27.47 -23.84 2.88
N PHE A 135 26.73 -24.83 2.33
CA PHE A 135 27.25 -26.18 2.12
C PHE A 135 28.36 -26.20 1.07
N GLU A 136 28.19 -25.45 -0.02
CA GLU A 136 29.19 -25.33 -1.08
C GLU A 136 30.51 -24.75 -0.56
N LYS A 137 30.45 -23.66 0.25
CA LYS A 137 31.63 -23.04 0.86
C LYS A 137 32.48 -23.99 1.69
N VAL A 138 31.86 -24.98 2.35
CA VAL A 138 32.58 -25.96 3.19
C VAL A 138 32.95 -27.23 2.44
N GLY A 139 32.56 -27.34 1.17
CA GLY A 139 32.87 -28.46 0.28
C GLY A 139 31.88 -29.63 0.37
N ILE A 140 30.66 -29.38 0.84
CA ILE A 140 29.58 -30.36 0.89
C ILE A 140 28.72 -30.21 -0.36
N ARG A 141 28.42 -31.33 -1.04
CA ARG A 141 27.50 -31.34 -2.19
C ARG A 141 26.15 -31.91 -1.76
N VAL A 142 25.08 -31.14 -1.95
CA VAL A 142 23.72 -31.64 -1.77
C VAL A 142 23.32 -32.42 -3.03
N LEU A 143 23.29 -33.74 -2.93
CA LEU A 143 22.97 -34.64 -4.04
C LEU A 143 21.46 -34.70 -4.31
N SER A 144 20.64 -34.66 -3.25
CA SER A 144 19.18 -34.74 -3.34
C SER A 144 18.49 -33.89 -2.30
N LYS A 145 17.32 -33.33 -2.66
CA LYS A 145 16.53 -32.38 -1.85
C LYS A 145 15.10 -32.87 -1.71
N ILE A 146 14.86 -33.78 -0.78
CA ILE A 146 13.56 -34.42 -0.59
C ILE A 146 12.75 -33.58 0.42
N THR A 147 11.74 -32.79 0.05
CA THR A 147 11.03 -32.71 -1.25
C THR A 147 11.05 -31.31 -1.86
N GLY A 148 11.68 -30.33 -1.23
CA GLY A 148 11.73 -28.95 -1.69
C GLY A 148 12.66 -28.79 -2.89
N ASP A 149 12.14 -28.31 -4.01
CA ASP A 149 12.91 -27.94 -5.21
C ASP A 149 13.87 -29.02 -5.75
N ALA A 150 13.49 -30.29 -5.59
CA ALA A 150 14.20 -31.41 -6.18
C ALA A 150 13.83 -31.61 -7.64
N LEU A 151 14.82 -32.02 -8.43
CA LEU A 151 14.58 -32.66 -9.72
C LEU A 151 14.34 -34.17 -9.52
N TYR A 152 13.53 -34.77 -10.39
CA TYR A 152 13.23 -36.21 -10.32
C TYR A 152 14.52 -37.07 -10.30
N GLN A 153 15.49 -36.72 -11.14
CA GLN A 153 16.77 -37.42 -11.23
C GLN A 153 17.57 -37.33 -9.92
N GLU A 154 17.60 -36.17 -9.27
CA GLU A 154 18.27 -35.99 -7.97
C GLU A 154 17.67 -36.91 -6.90
N VAL A 155 16.35 -37.11 -6.91
CA VAL A 155 15.69 -38.06 -6.00
C VAL A 155 16.07 -39.50 -6.33
N ALA A 156 16.13 -39.87 -7.62
CA ALA A 156 16.60 -41.20 -8.02
C ALA A 156 18.05 -41.48 -7.57
N TYR A 157 18.92 -40.46 -7.56
CA TYR A 157 20.32 -40.56 -7.14
C TYR A 157 20.52 -40.59 -5.63
N ALA A 158 19.49 -40.34 -4.81
CA ALA A 158 19.62 -40.15 -3.36
C ALA A 158 20.33 -41.32 -2.65
N HIS A 159 20.25 -42.54 -3.20
CA HIS A 159 20.93 -43.72 -2.66
C HIS A 159 22.48 -43.69 -2.72
N ARG A 160 23.10 -42.67 -3.36
CA ARG A 160 24.57 -42.53 -3.43
C ARG A 160 25.17 -41.60 -2.38
N ALA A 161 24.34 -40.87 -1.65
CA ALA A 161 24.79 -39.97 -0.58
C ALA A 161 25.52 -40.72 0.54
N LYS A 162 26.30 -39.97 1.33
CA LYS A 162 27.05 -40.45 2.50
C LYS A 162 26.33 -40.14 3.81
N LEU A 163 25.37 -39.22 3.79
CA LEU A 163 24.60 -38.80 4.94
C LEU A 163 23.22 -38.30 4.52
N ASN A 164 22.18 -38.70 5.26
CA ASN A 164 20.85 -38.12 5.20
C ASN A 164 20.70 -37.07 6.31
N VAL A 165 20.41 -35.83 5.96
CA VAL A 165 20.18 -34.74 6.92
C VAL A 165 18.69 -34.41 6.97
N MET A 166 18.06 -34.77 8.09
CA MET A 166 16.64 -34.56 8.33
C MET A 166 16.40 -33.13 8.84
N ILE A 167 15.63 -32.33 8.12
CA ILE A 167 15.34 -30.93 8.46
C ILE A 167 13.91 -30.81 8.97
N CYS A 168 13.76 -30.52 10.27
CA CYS A 168 12.50 -30.09 10.91
C CYS A 168 11.24 -30.94 10.57
N SER A 169 11.39 -32.21 10.19
CA SER A 169 10.28 -33.05 9.72
C SER A 169 10.45 -34.53 10.07
N LYS A 170 9.93 -34.91 11.25
CA LYS A 170 9.76 -36.33 11.63
C LYS A 170 8.75 -37.08 10.75
N ALA A 171 8.01 -36.40 9.86
CA ALA A 171 7.09 -37.07 8.94
C ALA A 171 7.81 -38.03 7.97
N LEU A 172 9.05 -37.69 7.60
CA LEU A 172 9.88 -38.49 6.69
C LEU A 172 10.98 -39.29 7.42
N ILE A 173 10.93 -39.40 8.75
CA ILE A 173 11.95 -40.14 9.51
C ILE A 173 12.03 -41.62 9.08
N ASN A 174 10.88 -42.21 8.73
CA ASN A 174 10.81 -43.58 8.22
C ASN A 174 11.59 -43.75 6.90
N LEU A 175 11.62 -42.72 6.05
CA LEU A 175 12.41 -42.75 4.82
C LEU A 175 13.89 -42.84 5.16
N ALA A 176 14.39 -42.00 6.07
CA ALA A 176 15.79 -42.03 6.49
C ALA A 176 16.18 -43.35 7.15
N HIS A 177 15.36 -43.87 8.07
CA HIS A 177 15.58 -45.21 8.67
C HIS A 177 15.68 -46.30 7.62
N LYS A 178 14.71 -46.37 6.69
CA LYS A 178 14.73 -47.39 5.63
C LYS A 178 15.89 -47.19 4.66
N MET A 179 16.36 -45.96 4.42
CA MET A 179 17.57 -45.70 3.63
C MET A 179 18.84 -46.14 4.36
N GLU A 180 18.89 -46.01 5.68
CA GLU A 180 19.97 -46.56 6.51
C GLU A 180 19.99 -48.09 6.43
N GLU A 181 18.82 -48.74 6.57
CA GLU A 181 18.68 -50.20 6.46
C GLU A 181 19.02 -50.73 5.06
N ARG A 182 18.50 -50.09 4.01
CA ARG A 182 18.61 -50.59 2.61
C ARG A 182 19.93 -50.23 1.94
N TYR A 183 20.48 -49.04 2.22
CA TYR A 183 21.65 -48.51 1.53
C TYR A 183 22.83 -48.21 2.46
N GLY A 184 22.69 -48.41 3.78
CA GLY A 184 23.75 -48.14 4.76
C GLY A 184 24.05 -46.65 4.96
N ILE A 185 23.12 -45.76 4.58
CA ILE A 185 23.34 -44.30 4.66
C ILE A 185 22.87 -43.80 6.03
N PRO A 186 23.77 -43.38 6.93
CA PRO A 186 23.38 -42.87 8.23
C PRO A 186 22.55 -41.59 8.10
N TYR A 187 21.82 -41.23 9.16
CA TYR A 187 21.09 -39.97 9.22
C TYR A 187 21.32 -39.18 10.51
N ILE A 188 21.08 -37.86 10.44
CA ILE A 188 21.06 -36.92 11.57
C ILE A 188 19.82 -36.02 11.49
N GLU A 189 19.39 -35.45 12.62
CA GLU A 189 18.28 -34.50 12.70
C GLU A 189 18.78 -33.10 13.04
N GLU A 190 18.48 -32.13 12.19
CA GLU A 190 19.00 -30.75 12.28
C GLU A 190 17.93 -29.70 11.96
N SER A 191 18.25 -28.43 12.22
CA SER A 191 17.41 -27.26 11.95
C SER A 191 18.21 -26.16 11.24
N PHE A 192 17.54 -25.41 10.37
CA PHE A 192 18.09 -24.22 9.72
C PHE A 192 17.63 -22.90 10.35
N TYR A 193 16.77 -22.95 11.38
CA TYR A 193 16.20 -21.75 11.99
C TYR A 193 17.01 -21.34 13.23
N GLY A 194 17.55 -20.13 13.22
CA GLY A 194 18.42 -19.62 14.30
C GLY A 194 19.90 -19.86 14.01
N VAL A 195 20.74 -19.00 14.58
CA VAL A 195 22.21 -19.06 14.42
C VAL A 195 22.75 -20.29 15.13
N ALA A 196 22.26 -20.55 16.35
CA ALA A 196 22.71 -21.68 17.15
C ALA A 196 22.48 -23.01 16.43
N ASP A 197 21.28 -23.20 15.87
CA ASP A 197 20.90 -24.43 15.16
C ASP A 197 21.61 -24.56 13.80
N MET A 198 21.76 -23.47 13.04
CA MET A 198 22.52 -23.50 11.78
C MET A 198 24.00 -23.85 12.02
N ASN A 199 24.60 -23.28 13.07
CA ASN A 199 25.97 -23.59 13.48
C ASN A 199 26.11 -25.05 13.91
N HIS A 200 25.16 -25.55 14.69
CA HIS A 200 25.11 -26.95 15.09
C HIS A 200 25.00 -27.86 13.87
N CYS A 201 24.12 -27.55 12.92
CA CYS A 201 23.91 -28.32 11.70
C CYS A 201 25.20 -28.48 10.88
N LEU A 202 25.92 -27.38 10.61
CA LEU A 202 27.18 -27.43 9.86
C LEU A 202 28.24 -28.29 10.56
N ARG A 203 28.35 -28.15 11.89
CA ARG A 203 29.28 -28.94 12.71
C ARG A 203 28.90 -30.41 12.72
N ALA A 204 27.63 -30.73 12.90
CA ALA A 204 27.13 -32.10 12.98
C ALA A 204 27.36 -32.85 11.65
N ILE A 205 27.12 -32.19 10.52
CA ILE A 205 27.41 -32.78 9.19
C ILE A 205 28.91 -33.03 9.04
N ALA A 206 29.76 -32.05 9.32
CA ALA A 206 31.21 -32.20 9.18
C ALA A 206 31.82 -33.24 10.15
N ALA A 207 31.28 -33.33 11.37
CA ALA A 207 31.65 -34.36 12.33
C ALA A 207 31.29 -35.76 11.83
N LYS A 208 30.10 -35.92 11.23
CA LYS A 208 29.62 -37.21 10.72
C LYS A 208 30.32 -37.66 9.44
N LEU A 209 30.70 -36.72 8.58
CA LEU A 209 31.51 -37.00 7.38
C LEU A 209 32.99 -37.27 7.71
N GLY A 210 33.48 -36.84 8.87
CA GLY A 210 34.76 -37.28 9.45
C GLY A 210 36.03 -36.65 8.86
N ASP A 211 35.93 -35.51 8.17
CA ASP A 211 37.09 -34.80 7.59
C ASP A 211 37.52 -33.60 8.46
N ALA A 212 38.75 -33.64 8.99
CA ALA A 212 39.31 -32.58 9.82
C ALA A 212 39.49 -31.25 9.05
N ALA A 213 39.82 -31.32 7.76
CA ALA A 213 39.98 -30.11 6.94
C ALA A 213 38.62 -29.42 6.71
N MET A 214 37.56 -30.19 6.46
CA MET A 214 36.18 -29.68 6.41
C MET A 214 35.75 -29.07 7.74
N GLN A 215 36.01 -29.72 8.87
CA GLN A 215 35.67 -29.17 10.18
C GLN A 215 36.33 -27.81 10.43
N ALA A 216 37.61 -27.65 10.03
CA ALA A 216 38.28 -26.36 10.11
C ALA A 216 37.64 -25.30 9.19
N ARG A 217 37.26 -25.67 7.95
CA ARG A 217 36.51 -24.76 7.04
C ARG A 217 35.16 -24.37 7.61
N VAL A 218 34.44 -25.30 8.24
CA VAL A 218 33.15 -25.03 8.90
C VAL A 218 33.30 -23.99 9.98
N GLU A 219 34.30 -24.09 10.86
CA GLU A 219 34.51 -23.07 11.90
C GLU A 219 34.85 -21.70 11.31
N THR A 220 35.65 -21.63 10.23
CA THR A 220 35.91 -20.37 9.52
C THR A 220 34.62 -19.76 8.98
N VAL A 221 33.80 -20.54 8.26
CA VAL A 221 32.53 -20.06 7.70
C VAL A 221 31.55 -19.64 8.80
N ILE A 222 31.48 -20.39 9.90
CA ILE A 222 30.65 -20.02 11.06
C ILE A 222 31.11 -18.68 11.64
N ALA A 223 32.41 -18.50 11.86
CA ALA A 223 32.94 -17.26 12.44
C ALA A 223 32.64 -16.05 11.53
N GLU A 224 32.85 -16.19 10.22
CA GLU A 224 32.60 -15.13 9.24
C GLU A 224 31.12 -14.76 9.13
N GLU A 225 30.24 -15.75 8.93
CA GLU A 225 28.80 -15.51 8.74
C GLU A 225 28.13 -15.05 10.05
N THR A 226 28.54 -15.58 11.21
CA THR A 226 28.04 -15.12 12.51
C THR A 226 28.43 -13.67 12.78
N ALA A 227 29.70 -13.30 12.56
CA ALA A 227 30.16 -11.93 12.76
C ALA A 227 29.43 -10.92 11.84
N LYS A 228 29.23 -11.30 10.58
CA LYS A 228 28.47 -10.50 9.60
C LYS A 228 27.02 -10.34 10.05
N LEU A 229 26.38 -11.43 10.47
CA LEU A 229 24.99 -11.40 10.90
C LEU A 229 24.81 -10.59 12.19
N ASP A 230 25.70 -10.72 13.17
CA ASP A 230 25.65 -9.97 14.44
C ASP A 230 25.70 -8.45 14.19
N GLN A 231 26.56 -8.01 13.26
CA GLN A 231 26.61 -6.61 12.84
C GLN A 231 25.27 -6.15 12.25
N GLN A 232 24.63 -6.98 11.43
CA GLN A 232 23.36 -6.67 10.77
C GLN A 232 22.15 -6.75 11.71
N LEU A 233 22.18 -7.62 12.71
CA LEU A 233 21.10 -7.81 13.69
C LEU A 233 21.10 -6.77 14.81
N THR A 234 22.22 -6.09 15.05
CA THR A 234 22.38 -5.06 16.09
C THR A 234 21.19 -4.07 16.15
N PRO A 235 20.78 -3.38 15.07
CA PRO A 235 19.66 -2.43 15.13
C PRO A 235 18.31 -3.06 15.49
N TYR A 236 18.12 -4.35 15.22
CA TYR A 236 16.87 -5.07 15.48
C TYR A 236 16.83 -5.67 16.88
N ARG A 237 17.95 -6.21 17.37
CA ARG A 237 18.03 -6.78 18.73
C ARG A 237 17.61 -5.77 19.78
N ASP A 238 18.08 -4.52 19.70
CA ASP A 238 17.72 -3.47 20.67
C ASP A 238 16.20 -3.19 20.71
N ARG A 239 15.51 -3.37 19.58
CA ARG A 239 14.07 -3.11 19.44
C ARG A 239 13.21 -4.33 19.79
N LEU A 240 13.75 -5.54 19.61
CA LEU A 240 13.08 -6.83 19.84
C LEU A 240 13.35 -7.41 21.23
N GLN A 241 14.41 -6.96 21.90
CA GLN A 241 14.82 -7.48 23.21
C GLN A 241 13.68 -7.39 24.23
N GLY A 242 13.38 -8.51 24.87
CA GLY A 242 12.38 -8.60 25.94
C GLY A 242 10.92 -8.66 25.47
N LYS A 243 10.65 -8.55 24.16
CA LYS A 243 9.30 -8.72 23.61
C LYS A 243 8.78 -10.13 23.89
N ARG A 244 7.49 -10.24 24.15
CA ARG A 244 6.82 -11.48 24.57
C ARG A 244 5.94 -11.99 23.43
N VAL A 245 6.12 -13.24 23.02
CA VAL A 245 5.37 -13.78 21.87
C VAL A 245 4.66 -15.09 22.20
N VAL A 246 3.47 -15.25 21.63
CA VAL A 246 2.77 -16.55 21.59
C VAL A 246 3.09 -17.22 20.26
N LEU A 247 3.61 -18.44 20.29
CA LEU A 247 3.94 -19.22 19.11
C LEU A 247 2.92 -20.35 18.89
N TYR A 248 2.06 -20.24 17.89
CA TYR A 248 1.07 -21.26 17.58
C TYR A 248 1.29 -21.90 16.21
N THR A 249 2.15 -22.93 16.19
CA THR A 249 2.58 -23.63 14.97
C THR A 249 2.30 -25.13 15.00
N GLY A 250 2.38 -25.77 13.83
CA GLY A 250 2.42 -27.23 13.76
C GLY A 250 3.67 -27.76 14.49
N GLY A 251 3.47 -28.78 15.34
CA GLY A 251 4.39 -29.17 16.41
C GLY A 251 5.83 -29.56 16.05
N VAL A 252 6.18 -29.68 14.77
CA VAL A 252 7.54 -30.02 14.31
C VAL A 252 8.43 -28.79 14.13
N LYS A 253 7.84 -27.58 13.94
CA LYS A 253 8.57 -26.31 13.80
C LYS A 253 8.67 -25.51 15.11
N SER A 254 7.90 -25.86 16.15
CA SER A 254 7.72 -25.01 17.32
C SER A 254 9.04 -24.72 18.07
N TRP A 255 9.89 -25.71 18.29
CA TRP A 255 11.16 -25.51 19.02
C TRP A 255 12.19 -24.72 18.21
N SER A 256 12.28 -24.94 16.90
CA SER A 256 13.23 -24.25 16.01
C SER A 256 12.92 -22.75 15.93
N ILE A 257 11.64 -22.38 15.90
CA ILE A 257 11.23 -20.97 15.92
C ILE A 257 11.40 -20.35 17.32
N ILE A 258 11.26 -21.13 18.41
CA ILE A 258 11.60 -20.65 19.75
C ILE A 258 13.09 -20.30 19.83
N SER A 259 13.96 -21.17 19.31
CA SER A 259 15.41 -20.96 19.24
C SER A 259 15.75 -19.67 18.47
N ALA A 260 15.22 -19.52 17.24
CA ALA A 260 15.40 -18.32 16.43
C ALA A 260 14.88 -17.03 17.12
N ALA A 261 13.74 -17.10 17.82
CA ALA A 261 13.23 -15.96 18.58
C ALA A 261 14.14 -15.60 19.77
N GLN A 262 14.71 -16.60 20.45
CA GLN A 262 15.65 -16.38 21.56
C GLN A 262 16.97 -15.75 21.09
N ASP A 263 17.46 -16.10 19.90
CA ASP A 263 18.64 -15.46 19.27
C ASP A 263 18.43 -13.95 19.01
N LEU A 264 17.16 -13.51 18.92
CA LEU A 264 16.75 -12.11 18.78
C LEU A 264 16.39 -11.45 20.12
N GLY A 265 16.53 -12.16 21.23
CA GLY A 265 16.20 -11.65 22.57
C GLY A 265 14.70 -11.66 22.91
N ILE A 266 13.88 -12.36 22.11
CA ILE A 266 12.43 -12.45 22.27
C ILE A 266 12.08 -13.60 23.22
N LYS A 267 11.18 -13.33 24.19
CA LYS A 267 10.67 -14.34 25.12
C LYS A 267 9.42 -15.01 24.57
N VAL A 268 9.51 -16.28 24.19
CA VAL A 268 8.32 -17.09 23.88
C VAL A 268 7.62 -17.47 25.18
N VAL A 269 6.37 -17.00 25.38
CA VAL A 269 5.62 -17.19 26.62
C VAL A 269 4.60 -18.32 26.56
N ALA A 270 4.19 -18.72 25.35
CA ALA A 270 3.31 -19.86 25.14
C ALA A 270 3.57 -20.52 23.79
N THR A 271 3.42 -21.85 23.72
CA THR A 271 3.43 -22.57 22.43
C THR A 271 2.49 -23.77 22.38
N SER A 272 2.12 -24.19 21.17
CA SER A 272 1.37 -25.43 20.93
C SER A 272 2.25 -26.68 20.97
N SER A 273 1.77 -27.71 21.68
CA SER A 273 2.44 -29.01 21.81
C SER A 273 1.66 -30.19 21.19
N LYS A 274 0.43 -29.94 20.70
CA LYS A 274 -0.50 -31.00 20.24
C LYS A 274 0.07 -31.95 19.19
N LYS A 275 0.92 -31.44 18.29
CA LYS A 275 1.48 -32.20 17.16
C LYS A 275 2.98 -32.51 17.35
N SER A 276 3.50 -32.31 18.55
CA SER A 276 4.90 -32.52 18.90
C SER A 276 5.08 -33.92 19.51
N THR A 277 6.21 -34.57 19.25
CA THR A 277 6.54 -35.85 19.91
C THR A 277 6.91 -35.62 21.39
N GLU A 278 7.02 -36.68 22.19
CA GLU A 278 7.43 -36.53 23.60
C GLU A 278 8.82 -35.90 23.75
N GLU A 279 9.76 -36.24 22.87
CA GLU A 279 11.08 -35.59 22.80
C GLU A 279 10.98 -34.10 22.44
N ASP A 280 10.14 -33.75 21.46
CA ASP A 280 9.92 -32.35 21.08
C ASP A 280 9.29 -31.58 22.24
N LYS A 281 8.32 -32.17 22.95
CA LYS A 281 7.71 -31.58 24.15
C LYS A 281 8.75 -31.34 25.25
N ALA A 282 9.69 -32.26 25.45
CA ALA A 282 10.77 -32.11 26.42
C ALA A 282 11.72 -30.95 26.03
N ARG A 283 12.10 -30.85 24.75
CA ARG A 283 12.89 -29.72 24.23
C ARG A 283 12.15 -28.40 24.38
N ILE A 284 10.88 -28.35 23.96
CA ILE A 284 10.00 -27.18 24.09
C ILE A 284 9.92 -26.72 25.55
N LYS A 285 9.70 -27.64 26.50
CA LYS A 285 9.64 -27.31 27.93
C LYS A 285 10.95 -26.74 28.46
N THR A 286 12.08 -27.25 27.97
CA THR A 286 13.41 -26.73 28.32
C THR A 286 13.59 -25.30 27.80
N LEU A 287 13.20 -25.04 26.56
CA LEU A 287 13.33 -23.72 25.92
C LEU A 287 12.36 -22.67 26.49
N LEU A 288 11.12 -23.06 26.82
CA LEU A 288 10.11 -22.16 27.40
C LEU A 288 10.40 -21.75 28.85
N GLY A 289 11.14 -22.58 29.60
CA GLY A 289 11.35 -22.39 31.03
C GLY A 289 10.08 -22.66 31.87
N GLN A 290 10.16 -22.36 33.17
CA GLN A 290 9.12 -22.72 34.15
C GLN A 290 7.80 -21.94 33.98
N ASP A 291 7.86 -20.73 33.43
CA ASP A 291 6.70 -19.84 33.28
C ASP A 291 5.95 -20.02 31.96
N GLY A 292 6.46 -20.88 31.07
CA GLY A 292 5.91 -21.05 29.72
C GLY A 292 4.66 -21.91 29.67
N ILE A 293 3.66 -21.49 28.88
CA ILE A 293 2.40 -22.22 28.73
C ILE A 293 2.46 -23.16 27.51
N MET A 294 2.18 -24.44 27.72
CA MET A 294 2.00 -25.42 26.63
C MET A 294 0.52 -25.63 26.33
N LEU A 295 0.11 -25.33 25.10
CA LEU A 295 -1.27 -25.43 24.64
C LEU A 295 -1.53 -26.78 23.94
N GLU A 296 -2.50 -27.55 24.47
CA GLU A 296 -2.94 -28.83 23.88
C GLU A 296 -4.12 -28.67 22.91
N LYS A 297 -4.96 -27.66 23.12
CA LYS A 297 -6.00 -27.18 22.20
C LYS A 297 -5.75 -25.69 21.93
N GLY A 298 -6.26 -25.20 20.81
CA GLY A 298 -5.98 -23.83 20.37
C GLY A 298 -6.99 -23.35 19.35
N GLY A 299 -8.20 -23.07 19.83
CA GLY A 299 -9.16 -22.26 19.08
C GLY A 299 -8.82 -20.77 19.21
N ALA A 300 -9.38 -19.94 18.33
CA ALA A 300 -9.19 -18.49 18.34
C ALA A 300 -9.40 -17.86 19.74
N ALA A 301 -10.50 -18.22 20.42
CA ALA A 301 -10.82 -17.70 21.75
C ALA A 301 -9.82 -18.09 22.85
N GLU A 302 -9.19 -19.26 22.74
CA GLU A 302 -8.18 -19.72 23.71
C GLU A 302 -6.86 -18.97 23.50
N LEU A 303 -6.46 -18.78 22.24
CA LEU A 303 -5.27 -17.99 21.90
C LEU A 303 -5.37 -16.55 22.42
N LEU A 304 -6.52 -15.89 22.24
CA LEU A 304 -6.74 -14.53 22.73
C LEU A 304 -6.62 -14.43 24.26
N LYS A 305 -7.22 -15.38 24.99
CA LYS A 305 -7.10 -15.44 26.47
C LYS A 305 -5.65 -15.64 26.92
N VAL A 306 -4.89 -16.45 26.19
CA VAL A 306 -3.47 -16.69 26.49
C VAL A 306 -2.66 -15.42 26.24
N ILE A 307 -2.89 -14.73 25.12
CA ILE A 307 -2.22 -13.47 24.81
C ILE A 307 -2.50 -12.43 25.90
N GLU A 308 -3.76 -12.26 26.30
CA GLU A 308 -4.16 -11.35 27.37
C GLU A 308 -3.51 -11.74 28.72
N LYS A 309 -3.63 -13.01 29.14
CA LYS A 309 -3.05 -13.52 30.39
C LYS A 309 -1.53 -13.35 30.44
N THR A 310 -0.87 -13.49 29.30
CA THR A 310 0.59 -13.42 29.21
C THR A 310 1.09 -12.05 28.82
N ASN A 311 0.23 -11.05 28.58
CA ASN A 311 0.61 -9.75 28.02
C ASN A 311 1.58 -9.91 26.84
N ALA A 312 1.25 -10.81 25.91
CA ALA A 312 2.08 -11.03 24.73
C ALA A 312 1.94 -9.86 23.75
N ASP A 313 3.07 -9.41 23.22
CA ASP A 313 3.16 -8.32 22.26
C ASP A 313 2.75 -8.75 20.84
N MET A 314 2.81 -10.05 20.53
CA MET A 314 2.58 -10.57 19.17
C MET A 314 2.20 -12.06 19.15
N LEU A 315 1.48 -12.46 18.10
CA LEU A 315 1.22 -13.85 17.74
C LEU A 315 2.05 -14.28 16.53
N ILE A 316 2.83 -15.36 16.67
CA ILE A 316 3.52 -16.02 15.56
C ILE A 316 2.75 -17.30 15.23
N ALA A 317 2.10 -17.39 14.07
CA ALA A 317 1.29 -18.55 13.72
C ALA A 317 1.10 -18.71 12.20
N GLY A 318 0.29 -19.69 11.79
CA GLY A 318 -0.15 -19.81 10.39
C GLY A 318 -1.33 -18.90 10.06
N GLY A 319 -1.53 -18.63 8.76
CA GLY A 319 -2.51 -17.67 8.21
C GLY A 319 -3.93 -17.83 8.72
N ARG A 320 -4.35 -19.05 9.08
CA ARG A 320 -5.65 -19.29 9.74
C ARG A 320 -5.88 -18.47 11.02
N ASN A 321 -4.83 -18.05 11.71
CA ASN A 321 -4.94 -17.24 12.94
C ASN A 321 -4.65 -15.74 12.71
N GLN A 322 -4.26 -15.35 11.50
CA GLN A 322 -3.91 -13.97 11.16
C GLN A 322 -5.06 -13.03 11.51
N TYR A 323 -6.23 -13.23 10.90
CA TYR A 323 -7.41 -12.39 11.15
C TYR A 323 -7.89 -12.40 12.60
N THR A 324 -7.60 -13.47 13.35
CA THR A 324 -7.93 -13.49 14.79
C THR A 324 -7.03 -12.53 15.56
N ALA A 325 -5.72 -12.51 15.27
CA ALA A 325 -4.78 -11.60 15.90
C ALA A 325 -5.07 -10.14 15.51
N LEU A 326 -5.28 -9.88 14.21
CA LEU A 326 -5.57 -8.54 13.69
C LEU A 326 -6.83 -7.95 14.30
N LYS A 327 -7.94 -8.71 14.37
CA LYS A 327 -9.18 -8.24 14.99
C LYS A 327 -9.05 -7.96 16.49
N ALA A 328 -8.10 -8.61 17.15
CA ALA A 328 -7.72 -8.31 18.53
C ALA A 328 -6.64 -7.21 18.64
N ARG A 329 -6.24 -6.59 17.52
CA ARG A 329 -5.22 -5.54 17.40
C ARG A 329 -3.85 -5.98 17.92
N ILE A 330 -3.53 -7.26 17.71
CA ILE A 330 -2.26 -7.89 18.10
C ILE A 330 -1.43 -8.09 16.82
N PRO A 331 -0.16 -7.63 16.79
CA PRO A 331 0.81 -7.95 15.76
C PRO A 331 0.84 -9.44 15.40
N PHE A 332 1.06 -9.73 14.12
CA PHE A 332 1.06 -11.10 13.62
C PHE A 332 2.23 -11.36 12.68
N LEU A 333 2.99 -12.44 12.92
CA LEU A 333 4.00 -12.94 11.98
C LEU A 333 3.54 -14.26 11.37
N HIS A 334 3.57 -14.34 10.03
CA HIS A 334 3.20 -15.54 9.30
C HIS A 334 4.37 -16.52 9.15
N ILE A 335 4.32 -17.68 9.82
CA ILE A 335 5.43 -18.66 9.85
C ILE A 335 5.18 -19.93 8.99
N ASN A 336 4.01 -20.06 8.38
CA ASN A 336 3.62 -21.24 7.59
C ASN A 336 3.87 -21.07 6.07
N GLN A 337 3.39 -22.04 5.29
CA GLN A 337 3.66 -22.24 3.85
C GLN A 337 3.20 -21.09 2.93
N GLU A 338 2.29 -20.25 3.39
CA GLU A 338 1.70 -19.13 2.64
C GLU A 338 2.57 -17.84 2.68
N ARG A 339 3.73 -17.86 3.35
CA ARG A 339 4.62 -16.68 3.42
C ARG A 339 5.45 -16.48 2.14
N HIS A 340 5.88 -15.25 1.92
CA HIS A 340 6.70 -14.84 0.76
C HIS A 340 8.20 -14.73 1.06
N ASN A 341 8.62 -14.59 2.33
CA ASN A 341 10.01 -14.41 2.70
C ASN A 341 10.63 -15.63 3.40
N PRO A 342 11.94 -15.91 3.18
CA PRO A 342 12.64 -17.04 3.79
C PRO A 342 13.14 -16.70 5.20
N TYR A 343 13.07 -17.66 6.14
CA TYR A 343 13.62 -17.49 7.50
C TYR A 343 14.71 -18.48 7.88
N SER A 344 15.15 -19.33 6.95
CA SER A 344 16.22 -20.32 7.16
C SER A 344 17.61 -19.71 6.93
N GLY A 345 18.60 -20.21 7.67
CA GLY A 345 19.99 -19.78 7.61
C GLY A 345 20.23 -18.38 8.20
N TYR A 346 21.46 -17.89 8.06
CA TYR A 346 21.86 -16.58 8.59
C TYR A 346 21.04 -15.43 8.00
N GLY A 347 20.89 -15.40 6.66
CA GLY A 347 20.09 -14.39 5.97
C GLY A 347 18.61 -14.46 6.34
N GLY A 348 18.08 -15.67 6.57
CA GLY A 348 16.70 -15.86 6.99
C GLY A 348 16.42 -15.35 8.41
N LEU A 349 17.36 -15.48 9.35
CA LEU A 349 17.19 -14.88 10.67
C LEU A 349 17.16 -13.34 10.62
N LEU A 350 18.00 -12.74 9.77
CA LEU A 350 17.95 -11.30 9.52
C LEU A 350 16.59 -10.87 8.95
N GLU A 351 16.06 -11.64 7.99
CA GLU A 351 14.75 -11.34 7.39
C GLU A 351 13.60 -11.53 8.38
N MET A 352 13.67 -12.56 9.23
CA MET A 352 12.74 -12.73 10.35
C MET A 352 12.81 -11.55 11.33
N ALA A 353 14.02 -11.12 11.72
CA ALA A 353 14.21 -9.99 12.64
C ALA A 353 13.63 -8.69 12.06
N LYS A 354 13.84 -8.47 10.76
CA LYS A 354 13.20 -7.39 10.02
C LYS A 354 11.68 -7.48 10.15
N GLU A 355 11.04 -8.57 9.72
CA GLU A 355 9.57 -8.64 9.74
C GLU A 355 8.96 -8.52 11.14
N LEU A 356 9.63 -9.10 12.13
CA LEU A 356 9.26 -8.98 13.54
C LEU A 356 9.26 -7.52 13.98
N ASP A 357 10.34 -6.79 13.71
CA ASP A 357 10.48 -5.39 14.09
C ASP A 357 9.43 -4.51 13.41
N GLU A 358 9.18 -4.75 12.12
CA GLU A 358 8.19 -4.02 11.33
C GLU A 358 6.78 -4.23 11.83
N THR A 359 6.41 -5.49 12.04
CA THR A 359 5.07 -5.84 12.49
C THR A 359 4.85 -5.34 13.91
N LEU A 360 5.86 -5.36 14.79
CA LEU A 360 5.72 -4.84 16.15
C LEU A 360 5.64 -3.31 16.22
N HIS A 361 6.39 -2.60 15.38
CA HIS A 361 6.55 -1.15 15.45
C HIS A 361 5.86 -0.39 14.32
N SER A 362 4.99 -1.06 13.56
CA SER A 362 4.20 -0.40 12.52
C SER A 362 3.35 0.74 13.11
N PRO A 363 3.34 1.94 12.49
CA PRO A 363 2.54 3.08 12.97
C PRO A 363 1.03 2.80 12.88
N VAL A 364 0.62 1.78 12.11
CA VAL A 364 -0.78 1.33 12.02
C VAL A 364 -1.35 1.01 13.40
N TRP A 365 -0.55 0.46 14.32
CA TRP A 365 -1.04 0.13 15.66
C TRP A 365 -1.46 1.36 16.45
N ASP A 366 -0.72 2.46 16.33
CA ASP A 366 -1.03 3.72 16.99
C ASP A 366 -2.31 4.34 16.41
N GLU A 367 -2.58 4.13 15.11
CA GLU A 367 -3.81 4.57 14.46
C GLU A 367 -5.01 3.72 14.90
N VAL A 368 -4.94 2.40 14.74
CA VAL A 368 -6.11 1.51 14.96
C VAL A 368 -6.45 1.29 16.43
N ARG A 369 -5.50 1.51 17.35
CA ARG A 369 -5.74 1.44 18.79
C ARG A 369 -6.24 2.76 19.36
N ARG A 370 -6.15 3.87 18.63
CA ARG A 370 -6.62 5.18 19.08
C ARG A 370 -8.14 5.21 19.23
N GLU A 371 -8.59 5.67 20.39
CA GLU A 371 -9.99 6.01 20.62
C GLU A 371 -10.40 7.19 19.74
N ALA A 372 -11.65 7.19 19.27
CA ALA A 372 -12.09 8.31 18.44
C ALA A 372 -12.20 9.59 19.29
N PRO A 373 -11.91 10.79 18.75
CA PRO A 373 -11.95 12.04 19.53
C PRO A 373 -13.30 12.33 20.20
N TRP A 374 -14.40 11.80 19.66
CA TRP A 374 -15.74 11.95 20.22
C TRP A 374 -16.11 10.92 21.31
N GLU A 375 -15.26 9.94 21.62
CA GLU A 375 -15.54 8.88 22.61
C GLU A 375 -15.09 9.23 24.05
N GLY A 376 -14.23 10.23 24.26
CA GLY A 376 -13.70 10.60 25.58
C GLY A 376 -14.65 11.41 26.48
N GLU A 377 -14.47 11.37 27.81
CA GLU A 377 -15.32 12.07 28.82
C GLU A 377 -15.35 13.61 28.67
N GLY A 378 -14.40 14.20 27.94
CA GLY A 378 -14.38 15.61 27.54
C GLY A 378 -15.16 15.94 26.25
N SER A 379 -15.76 14.95 25.57
CA SER A 379 -16.50 15.17 24.31
C SER A 379 -17.78 15.99 24.49
N ARG A 380 -18.19 16.23 25.73
CA ARG A 380 -19.27 17.16 26.12
C ARG A 380 -18.73 18.55 26.42
N PHE A 381 -18.02 19.17 25.49
CA PHE A 381 -18.00 20.63 25.48
C PHE A 381 -19.31 21.11 24.88
N THR A 382 -20.28 21.40 25.75
CA THR A 382 -21.27 22.42 25.43
C THR A 382 -20.50 23.68 25.08
N VAL A 383 -20.63 24.15 23.84
CA VAL A 383 -20.24 25.51 23.48
C VAL A 383 -21.13 26.44 24.31
N HIS A 384 -20.72 26.72 25.55
CA HIS A 384 -21.30 27.76 26.40
C HIS A 384 -20.95 29.09 25.71
N GLY A 385 -21.84 29.49 24.81
CA GLY A 385 -21.70 30.66 23.96
C GLY A 385 -22.58 30.61 22.70
N LEU A 386 -22.94 29.42 22.20
CA LEU A 386 -23.80 29.29 21.01
C LEU A 386 -25.27 28.95 21.34
N ARG A 387 -25.55 28.35 22.50
CA ARG A 387 -26.94 28.08 22.92
C ARG A 387 -27.67 29.26 23.54
N SER A 388 -27.01 30.20 24.23
CA SER A 388 -27.70 31.38 24.79
C SER A 388 -27.98 32.44 23.72
N ALA A 389 -27.04 32.68 22.80
CA ALA A 389 -27.18 33.68 21.73
C ALA A 389 -28.28 33.35 20.69
N VAL A 390 -28.68 32.07 20.60
CA VAL A 390 -29.77 31.61 19.72
C VAL A 390 -31.15 31.78 20.39
N GLU A 391 -31.22 31.88 21.72
CA GLU A 391 -32.48 32.05 22.45
C GLU A 391 -32.80 33.53 22.79
N ASP A 392 -31.81 34.44 22.78
CA ASP A 392 -32.00 35.83 23.22
C ASP A 392 -31.81 36.93 22.14
N GLY A 393 -31.44 36.57 20.91
CA GLY A 393 -31.35 37.52 19.79
C GLY A 393 -30.28 38.61 19.96
N SER A 394 -29.35 38.43 20.90
CA SER A 394 -28.23 39.36 21.11
C SER A 394 -27.02 38.94 20.27
N ALA A 395 -26.83 39.65 19.15
CA ALA A 395 -25.72 39.43 18.24
C ALA A 395 -24.42 39.95 18.85
N GLU A 396 -23.68 39.11 19.55
CA GLU A 396 -22.23 39.25 19.73
C GLU A 396 -21.61 37.89 20.09
N VAL A 397 -21.03 37.22 19.09
CA VAL A 397 -20.17 36.05 19.30
C VAL A 397 -18.86 36.56 19.89
N PRO A 398 -18.44 36.16 21.11
CA PRO A 398 -17.18 36.65 21.65
C PRO A 398 -16.02 36.15 20.77
N PRO A 399 -15.08 37.02 20.36
CA PRO A 399 -13.93 36.62 19.54
C PRO A 399 -12.99 35.61 20.24
N ALA A 400 -13.21 35.32 21.52
CA ALA A 400 -12.36 34.47 22.34
C ALA A 400 -12.66 32.95 22.25
N ALA A 401 -13.77 32.50 21.65
CA ALA A 401 -14.11 31.07 21.60
C ALA A 401 -13.33 30.26 20.54
N PHE A 402 -12.69 30.94 19.59
CA PHE A 402 -11.89 30.32 18.52
C PHE A 402 -10.52 30.99 18.39
N SER A 403 -9.91 31.38 19.52
CA SER A 403 -8.48 31.72 19.54
C SER A 403 -7.65 30.44 19.37
N THR A 404 -7.06 30.26 18.20
CA THR A 404 -6.00 29.26 17.98
C THR A 404 -4.69 29.62 18.70
N GLN A 405 -4.60 30.79 19.35
CA GLN A 405 -3.43 31.15 20.13
C GLN A 405 -3.39 30.46 21.50
N ASP A 406 -4.54 30.07 22.08
CA ASP A 406 -4.63 29.42 23.40
C ASP A 406 -5.60 28.23 23.46
N ALA A 407 -6.12 27.73 22.34
CA ALA A 407 -6.85 26.47 22.33
C ALA A 407 -5.90 25.32 22.74
N PRO A 408 -6.23 24.50 23.76
CA PRO A 408 -5.40 23.38 24.20
C PRO A 408 -5.38 22.23 23.18
N TYR A 409 -5.73 22.48 21.90
CA TYR A 409 -5.69 21.54 20.79
C TYR A 409 -4.73 21.98 19.66
N THR A 410 -3.65 22.67 19.99
CA THR A 410 -2.35 22.32 19.39
C THR A 410 -1.83 21.05 20.10
N VAL A 411 -2.47 19.91 19.82
CA VAL A 411 -2.25 18.60 20.49
C VAL A 411 -1.66 17.65 19.44
N HIS A 412 -0.43 17.14 19.54
CA HIS A 412 0.64 17.23 20.52
C HIS A 412 1.95 17.00 19.78
N ARG A 413 3.06 17.42 20.43
CA ARG A 413 4.45 17.13 20.10
C ARG A 413 4.62 15.82 19.32
N LYS A 414 5.09 15.96 18.07
CA LYS A 414 5.81 14.90 17.36
C LYS A 414 6.80 14.22 18.32
N PRO A 415 7.05 12.91 18.23
CA PRO A 415 8.41 12.45 18.51
C PRO A 415 9.32 13.29 17.61
N TYR A 416 10.20 14.12 18.20
CA TYR A 416 10.95 15.18 17.49
C TYR A 416 11.49 14.68 16.14
N THR A 417 10.79 15.01 15.06
CA THR A 417 11.26 14.81 13.69
C THR A 417 11.88 16.13 13.28
N PRO A 418 13.16 16.17 12.90
CA PRO A 418 13.76 17.39 12.38
C PRO A 418 12.92 17.91 11.19
N PRO A 419 12.82 19.25 11.01
CA PRO A 419 12.06 19.80 9.90
C PRO A 419 12.64 19.32 8.58
N THR A 420 11.76 18.97 7.63
CA THR A 420 12.16 18.49 6.31
C THR A 420 12.99 19.55 5.59
N LYS A 421 14.12 19.14 5.03
CA LYS A 421 15.02 20.03 4.29
C LYS A 421 14.48 20.27 2.89
N ILE A 422 14.18 21.53 2.57
CA ILE A 422 13.75 21.94 1.24
C ILE A 422 14.97 22.12 0.34
N ILE A 423 15.05 21.34 -0.73
CA ILE A 423 16.09 21.44 -1.74
C ILE A 423 15.54 22.21 -2.93
N ALA A 424 16.04 23.43 -3.10
CA ALA A 424 15.73 24.26 -4.25
C ALA A 424 16.42 23.72 -5.52
N ARG A 425 15.77 23.97 -6.66
CA ARG A 425 16.26 23.62 -7.99
C ARG A 425 17.65 24.20 -8.25
N ARG A 426 18.56 23.38 -8.80
CA ARG A 426 19.96 23.77 -9.11
C ARG A 426 20.28 23.81 -10.61
N LYS A 427 19.41 23.27 -11.47
CA LYS A 427 19.63 23.13 -12.91
C LYS A 427 18.87 24.16 -13.74
N ALA A 428 19.50 24.65 -14.80
CA ALA A 428 18.91 25.58 -15.77
C ALA A 428 17.89 24.90 -16.72
N LEU A 429 18.10 23.62 -17.05
CA LEU A 429 17.19 22.82 -17.87
C LEU A 429 16.10 22.17 -17.02
N THR A 430 14.84 22.16 -17.48
CA THR A 430 13.76 21.34 -16.88
C THR A 430 13.53 20.14 -17.78
N VAL A 431 13.54 18.93 -17.23
CA VAL A 431 13.32 17.69 -17.98
C VAL A 431 12.04 17.05 -17.48
N ASN A 432 11.04 16.93 -18.36
CA ASN A 432 9.70 16.42 -18.01
C ASN A 432 9.11 17.18 -16.80
N PRO A 433 8.66 18.42 -16.97
CA PRO A 433 8.22 19.25 -15.85
C PRO A 433 7.00 18.66 -15.13
N LEU A 434 7.09 18.61 -13.80
CA LEU A 434 5.96 18.34 -12.90
C LEU A 434 4.99 19.54 -12.87
N LYS A 435 5.56 20.76 -12.75
CA LYS A 435 4.84 22.03 -12.68
C LYS A 435 3.89 22.23 -13.87
N GLN A 436 2.66 22.68 -13.58
CA GLN A 436 1.78 23.33 -14.57
C GLN A 436 1.66 24.83 -14.26
N SER A 437 1.03 25.58 -15.19
CA SER A 437 0.94 27.04 -15.08
C SER A 437 -0.19 27.51 -14.17
N GLN A 438 -0.03 28.73 -13.61
CA GLN A 438 -1.04 29.36 -12.77
C GLN A 438 -2.38 29.61 -13.48
N PRO A 439 -2.44 30.14 -14.73
CA PRO A 439 -3.71 30.38 -15.41
C PRO A 439 -4.56 29.12 -15.57
N LEU A 440 -3.93 27.95 -15.71
CA LEU A 440 -4.64 26.67 -15.77
C LEU A 440 -5.34 26.36 -14.45
N GLY A 441 -4.65 26.52 -13.31
CA GLY A 441 -5.25 26.29 -11.99
C GLY A 441 -6.35 27.30 -11.65
N ALA A 442 -6.14 28.56 -12.01
CA ALA A 442 -7.16 29.59 -11.82
C ALA A 442 -8.39 29.36 -12.71
N ALA A 443 -8.19 28.91 -13.96
CA ALA A 443 -9.29 28.52 -14.83
C ALA A 443 -10.08 27.36 -14.22
N LEU A 444 -9.39 26.36 -13.66
CA LEU A 444 -10.04 25.25 -12.94
C LEU A 444 -10.87 25.75 -11.76
N ALA A 445 -10.40 26.73 -11.00
CA ALA A 445 -11.18 27.33 -9.91
C ALA A 445 -12.45 28.02 -10.43
N PHE A 446 -12.35 28.82 -11.49
CA PHE A 446 -13.52 29.48 -12.08
C PHE A 446 -14.52 28.50 -12.71
N LEU A 447 -14.07 27.34 -13.19
CA LEU A 447 -14.95 26.28 -13.68
C LEU A 447 -15.82 25.65 -12.58
N GLY A 448 -15.48 25.83 -11.30
CA GLY A 448 -16.36 25.43 -10.20
C GLY A 448 -17.39 26.48 -9.80
N ILE A 449 -17.60 27.52 -10.61
CA ILE A 449 -18.63 28.55 -10.40
C ILE A 449 -19.67 28.44 -11.50
N GLN A 450 -20.94 28.35 -11.12
CA GLN A 450 -22.05 28.19 -12.07
C GLN A 450 -22.17 29.39 -13.00
N GLY A 451 -22.34 29.11 -14.29
CA GLY A 451 -22.49 30.10 -15.34
C GLY A 451 -21.21 30.91 -15.61
N ALA A 452 -20.06 30.51 -15.07
CA ALA A 452 -18.83 31.26 -15.23
C ALA A 452 -18.17 31.04 -16.61
N MET A 453 -17.53 32.08 -17.12
CA MET A 453 -16.64 32.01 -18.27
C MET A 453 -15.22 32.42 -17.86
N PRO A 454 -14.26 31.48 -17.79
CA PRO A 454 -12.85 31.82 -17.64
C PRO A 454 -12.29 32.44 -18.94
N LEU A 455 -11.79 33.66 -18.85
CA LEU A 455 -11.26 34.46 -19.95
C LEU A 455 -9.77 34.77 -19.74
N PHE A 456 -8.92 34.19 -20.58
CA PHE A 456 -7.47 34.40 -20.54
C PHE A 456 -7.10 35.70 -21.26
N HIS A 457 -6.52 36.63 -20.53
CA HIS A 457 -5.89 37.82 -21.09
C HIS A 457 -4.47 37.51 -21.56
N GLY A 458 -4.34 37.23 -22.85
CA GLY A 458 -3.06 36.85 -23.47
C GLY A 458 -3.22 36.29 -24.87
N SER A 459 -2.19 35.58 -25.32
CA SER A 459 -2.19 34.88 -26.61
C SER A 459 -3.16 33.69 -26.61
N GLN A 460 -3.70 33.33 -27.77
CA GLN A 460 -4.67 32.23 -27.91
C GLN A 460 -4.09 30.85 -27.54
N GLY A 461 -2.77 30.67 -27.68
CA GLY A 461 -2.10 29.39 -27.43
C GLY A 461 -2.23 28.91 -25.99
N CYS A 462 -2.09 29.83 -25.01
CA CYS A 462 -2.22 29.51 -23.59
C CYS A 462 -3.57 28.85 -23.26
N THR A 463 -4.65 29.41 -23.80
CA THR A 463 -6.02 28.91 -23.61
C THR A 463 -6.24 27.57 -24.29
N ALA A 464 -5.74 27.40 -25.52
CA ALA A 464 -5.89 26.14 -26.26
C ALA A 464 -5.22 24.96 -25.52
N PHE A 465 -4.00 25.15 -25.00
CA PHE A 465 -3.31 24.11 -24.23
C PHE A 465 -4.01 23.79 -22.90
N ALA A 466 -4.46 24.83 -22.18
CA ALA A 466 -5.23 24.63 -20.94
C ALA A 466 -6.51 23.83 -21.20
N LYS A 467 -7.23 24.15 -22.29
CA LYS A 467 -8.42 23.44 -22.72
C LYS A 467 -8.13 21.96 -22.99
N VAL A 468 -7.10 21.65 -23.78
CA VAL A 468 -6.73 20.27 -24.10
C VAL A 468 -6.40 19.45 -22.83
N MET A 469 -5.71 20.05 -21.86
CA MET A 469 -5.39 19.37 -20.60
C MET A 469 -6.64 19.07 -19.77
N LEU A 470 -7.54 20.05 -19.60
CA LEU A 470 -8.77 19.89 -18.81
C LEU A 470 -9.74 18.91 -19.49
N VAL A 471 -9.93 19.04 -20.81
CA VAL A 471 -10.79 18.12 -21.59
C VAL A 471 -10.29 16.69 -21.48
N ASN A 472 -8.99 16.43 -21.65
CA ASN A 472 -8.49 15.06 -21.56
C ASN A 472 -8.49 14.51 -20.12
N HIS A 473 -8.40 15.38 -19.11
CA HIS A 473 -8.44 14.96 -17.71
C HIS A 473 -9.86 14.62 -17.25
N PHE A 474 -10.82 15.51 -17.48
CA PHE A 474 -12.22 15.33 -17.05
C PHE A 474 -13.07 14.57 -18.06
N GLN A 475 -12.62 14.50 -19.32
CA GLN A 475 -13.37 13.93 -20.45
C GLN A 475 -14.67 14.69 -20.77
N GLU A 476 -14.64 16.00 -20.49
CA GLU A 476 -15.78 16.90 -20.58
C GLU A 476 -15.56 18.07 -21.53
N ALA A 477 -16.66 18.72 -21.95
CA ALA A 477 -16.61 19.94 -22.73
C ALA A 477 -16.26 21.15 -21.84
N ILE A 478 -15.04 21.67 -21.97
CA ILE A 478 -14.56 22.75 -21.09
C ILE A 478 -14.73 24.14 -21.74
N PRO A 479 -15.51 25.06 -21.14
CA PRO A 479 -15.67 26.43 -21.60
C PRO A 479 -14.46 27.27 -21.20
N LEU A 480 -13.76 27.83 -22.19
CA LEU A 480 -12.66 28.78 -22.00
C LEU A 480 -12.64 29.80 -23.14
N ALA A 481 -12.33 31.05 -22.81
CA ALA A 481 -12.20 32.14 -23.76
C ALA A 481 -10.82 32.81 -23.68
N THR A 482 -10.48 33.62 -24.68
CA THR A 482 -9.23 34.38 -24.76
C THR A 482 -9.46 35.77 -25.32
N THR A 483 -8.71 36.75 -24.83
CA THR A 483 -8.69 38.11 -25.41
C THR A 483 -7.89 38.18 -26.73
N ALA A 484 -7.24 37.08 -27.12
CA ALA A 484 -6.53 36.92 -28.39
C ALA A 484 -5.52 38.04 -28.70
N MET A 485 -4.55 38.24 -27.80
CA MET A 485 -3.48 39.21 -28.05
C MET A 485 -2.59 38.76 -29.21
N SER A 486 -2.21 39.74 -30.04
CA SER A 486 -1.28 39.59 -31.15
C SER A 486 0.06 40.25 -30.82
N GLU A 487 1.05 40.10 -31.70
CA GLU A 487 2.33 40.81 -31.59
C GLU A 487 2.12 42.33 -31.52
N VAL A 488 1.15 42.86 -32.27
CA VAL A 488 0.84 44.31 -32.29
C VAL A 488 0.28 44.77 -30.95
N SER A 489 -0.70 44.05 -30.39
CA SER A 489 -1.28 44.44 -29.09
C SER A 489 -0.34 44.17 -27.91
N THR A 490 0.64 43.28 -28.07
CA THR A 490 1.74 43.15 -27.11
C THR A 490 2.57 44.44 -27.00
N VAL A 491 2.81 45.11 -28.14
CA VAL A 491 3.54 46.39 -28.19
C VAL A 491 2.66 47.56 -27.75
N LEU A 492 1.46 47.68 -28.33
CA LEU A 492 0.62 48.86 -28.17
C LEU A 492 -0.22 48.88 -26.88
N GLY A 493 -0.58 47.72 -26.34
CA GLY A 493 -1.49 47.60 -25.18
C GLY A 493 -2.60 46.60 -25.42
N GLY A 494 -2.96 45.87 -24.36
CA GLY A 494 -4.01 44.87 -24.35
C GLY A 494 -5.41 45.41 -24.02
N ASP A 495 -5.56 46.72 -23.79
CA ASP A 495 -6.79 47.33 -23.26
C ASP A 495 -8.00 47.05 -24.18
N ASP A 496 -7.84 47.33 -25.48
CA ASP A 496 -8.86 47.06 -26.50
C ASP A 496 -9.19 45.57 -26.62
N ASN A 497 -8.19 44.69 -26.41
CA ASN A 497 -8.39 43.25 -26.39
C ASN A 497 -9.23 42.81 -25.19
N VAL A 498 -9.01 43.39 -24.00
CA VAL A 498 -9.82 43.12 -22.81
C VAL A 498 -11.25 43.61 -23.02
N HIS A 499 -11.42 44.85 -23.46
CA HIS A 499 -12.75 45.42 -23.74
C HIS A 499 -13.53 44.60 -24.77
N GLY A 500 -12.91 44.35 -25.93
CA GLY A 500 -13.52 43.57 -27.00
C GLY A 500 -13.80 42.13 -26.59
N GLY A 501 -12.87 41.50 -25.87
CA GLY A 501 -13.02 40.13 -25.36
C GLY A 501 -14.17 40.00 -24.37
N LEU A 502 -14.27 40.90 -23.39
CA LEU A 502 -15.35 40.94 -22.41
C LEU A 502 -16.71 41.14 -23.08
N LEU A 503 -16.85 42.16 -23.93
CA LEU A 503 -18.12 42.41 -24.63
C LEU A 503 -18.54 41.22 -25.51
N THR A 504 -17.58 40.58 -26.19
CA THR A 504 -17.85 39.42 -27.04
C THR A 504 -18.35 38.23 -26.22
N VAL A 505 -17.66 37.92 -25.12
CA VAL A 505 -18.05 36.83 -24.20
C VAL A 505 -19.42 37.10 -23.59
N ILE A 506 -19.64 38.32 -23.08
CA ILE A 506 -20.90 38.69 -22.42
C ILE A 506 -22.07 38.62 -23.40
N LYS A 507 -21.87 39.11 -24.63
CA LYS A 507 -22.90 39.10 -25.67
C LYS A 507 -23.22 37.69 -26.16
N ASN A 508 -22.20 36.84 -26.39
CA ASN A 508 -22.38 35.57 -27.07
C ASN A 508 -22.70 34.41 -26.13
N SER A 509 -22.15 34.43 -24.91
CA SER A 509 -22.26 33.33 -23.95
C SER A 509 -23.14 33.65 -22.74
N GLN A 510 -23.50 34.93 -22.55
CA GLN A 510 -24.35 35.40 -21.44
C GLN A 510 -23.96 34.80 -20.07
N PRO A 511 -22.67 34.86 -19.67
CA PRO A 511 -22.23 34.27 -18.41
C PRO A 511 -22.81 35.00 -17.21
N GLU A 512 -22.99 34.27 -16.12
CA GLU A 512 -23.34 34.84 -14.81
C GLU A 512 -22.13 35.52 -14.14
N LEU A 513 -20.91 35.11 -14.51
CA LEU A 513 -19.64 35.64 -14.01
C LEU A 513 -18.53 35.47 -15.05
N VAL A 514 -17.64 36.46 -15.19
CA VAL A 514 -16.42 36.32 -16.00
C VAL A 514 -15.20 36.28 -15.09
N GLY A 515 -14.44 35.19 -15.14
CA GLY A 515 -13.15 35.08 -14.48
C GLY A 515 -12.04 35.56 -15.41
N LEU A 516 -11.52 36.78 -15.21
CA LEU A 516 -10.45 37.34 -16.03
C LEU A 516 -9.09 36.93 -15.48
N LEU A 517 -8.32 36.20 -16.29
CA LEU A 517 -7.03 35.63 -15.89
C LEU A 517 -5.89 36.31 -16.64
N THR A 518 -4.88 36.79 -15.95
CA THR A 518 -3.66 37.26 -16.64
C THR A 518 -2.79 36.08 -17.08
N THR A 519 -1.93 36.30 -18.07
CA THR A 519 -0.98 35.29 -18.55
C THR A 519 0.44 35.80 -18.35
N GLY A 520 1.44 34.94 -18.56
CA GLY A 520 2.84 35.37 -18.49
C GLY A 520 3.15 36.57 -19.41
N LEU A 521 2.47 36.69 -20.55
CA LEU A 521 2.65 37.81 -21.48
C LEU A 521 2.21 39.16 -20.86
N THR A 522 1.01 39.21 -20.31
CA THR A 522 0.39 40.44 -19.80
C THR A 522 1.00 40.87 -18.48
N GLU A 523 1.37 39.90 -17.64
CA GLU A 523 2.15 40.14 -16.42
C GLU A 523 3.57 40.64 -16.70
N THR A 524 4.22 40.17 -17.77
CA THR A 524 5.57 40.65 -18.14
C THR A 524 5.52 42.08 -18.68
N ARG A 525 4.48 42.42 -19.43
CA ARG A 525 4.25 43.79 -19.90
C ARG A 525 3.94 44.74 -18.74
N GLY A 526 3.26 44.24 -17.70
CA GLY A 526 2.84 45.02 -16.55
C GLY A 526 1.54 45.78 -16.81
N ASP A 527 0.58 45.16 -17.49
CA ASP A 527 -0.73 45.76 -17.73
C ASP A 527 -1.45 46.07 -16.40
N ASP A 528 -1.91 47.32 -16.24
CA ASP A 528 -2.70 47.71 -15.06
C ASP A 528 -4.15 47.23 -15.24
N MET A 529 -4.35 45.94 -14.98
CA MET A 529 -5.64 45.28 -15.13
C MET A 529 -6.74 45.92 -14.27
N GLN A 530 -6.39 46.53 -13.14
CA GLN A 530 -7.35 47.22 -12.29
C GLN A 530 -7.82 48.52 -12.95
N ALA A 531 -6.91 49.30 -13.54
CA ALA A 531 -7.28 50.47 -14.32
C ALA A 531 -8.11 50.10 -15.56
N ILE A 532 -7.67 49.10 -16.32
CA ILE A 532 -8.39 48.62 -17.51
C ILE A 532 -9.82 48.20 -17.16
N LEU A 533 -10.01 47.42 -16.09
CA LEU A 533 -11.35 47.02 -15.66
C LEU A 533 -12.20 48.21 -15.18
N ARG A 534 -11.62 49.20 -14.49
CA ARG A 534 -12.36 50.41 -14.11
C ARG A 534 -12.83 51.19 -15.34
N ASP A 535 -11.96 51.35 -16.33
CA ASP A 535 -12.27 52.06 -17.58
C ASP A 535 -13.31 51.29 -18.42
N PHE A 536 -13.23 49.97 -18.43
CA PHE A 536 -14.24 49.10 -19.04
C PHE A 536 -15.64 49.32 -18.45
N HIS A 537 -15.79 49.24 -17.13
CA HIS A 537 -17.09 49.44 -16.49
C HIS A 537 -17.60 50.88 -16.64
N LYS A 538 -16.70 51.87 -16.66
CA LYS A 538 -17.05 53.27 -16.91
C LYS A 538 -17.57 53.48 -18.34
N ALA A 539 -16.98 52.80 -19.31
CA ALA A 539 -17.38 52.87 -20.71
C ALA A 539 -18.66 52.08 -21.02
N ASN A 540 -18.96 51.04 -20.25
CA ASN A 540 -20.09 50.13 -20.47
C ASN A 540 -20.94 49.96 -19.19
N PRO A 541 -21.61 51.02 -18.70
CA PRO A 541 -22.38 50.99 -17.45
C PRO A 541 -23.58 50.03 -17.46
N GLU A 542 -24.02 49.60 -18.65
CA GLU A 542 -25.06 48.59 -18.84
C GLU A 542 -24.61 47.15 -18.55
N VAL A 543 -23.29 46.90 -18.49
CA VAL A 543 -22.73 45.58 -18.16
C VAL A 543 -22.80 45.38 -16.65
N THR A 544 -23.69 44.48 -16.22
CA THR A 544 -23.90 44.13 -14.80
C THR A 544 -23.25 42.82 -14.39
N VAL A 545 -22.73 42.04 -15.35
CA VAL A 545 -22.06 40.76 -15.10
C VAL A 545 -20.77 41.02 -14.31
N PRO A 546 -20.57 40.37 -13.14
CA PRO A 546 -19.33 40.50 -12.37
C PRO A 546 -18.11 40.00 -13.13
N VAL A 547 -17.04 40.80 -13.14
CA VAL A 547 -15.72 40.41 -13.68
C VAL A 547 -14.73 40.28 -12.53
N VAL A 548 -14.28 39.06 -12.26
CA VAL A 548 -13.33 38.74 -11.17
C VAL A 548 -11.94 38.56 -11.77
N LEU A 549 -11.00 39.42 -11.39
CA LEU A 549 -9.62 39.39 -11.87
C LEU A 549 -8.76 38.49 -10.99
N ALA A 550 -8.05 37.53 -11.59
CA ALA A 550 -6.99 36.75 -10.96
C ALA A 550 -5.64 37.02 -11.65
N SER A 551 -4.63 37.43 -10.86
CA SER A 551 -3.25 37.60 -11.35
C SER A 551 -2.55 36.25 -11.32
N THR A 552 -2.17 35.74 -12.50
CA THR A 552 -1.68 34.38 -12.70
C THR A 552 -0.46 34.31 -13.63
N PRO A 553 0.70 34.90 -13.26
CA PRO A 553 1.91 34.80 -14.07
C PRO A 553 2.43 33.36 -14.22
N ASP A 554 2.60 32.89 -15.46
CA ASP A 554 3.08 31.53 -15.77
C ASP A 554 4.47 31.20 -15.17
N TYR A 555 5.32 32.22 -15.03
CA TYR A 555 6.69 32.09 -14.53
C TYR A 555 6.80 32.02 -13.00
N LYS A 556 5.71 32.24 -12.26
CA LYS A 556 5.63 32.13 -10.79
C LYS A 556 4.79 30.92 -10.38
N GLY A 557 5.09 30.35 -9.20
CA GLY A 557 4.27 29.31 -8.58
C GLY A 557 4.01 28.07 -9.44
N SER A 558 2.86 27.42 -9.24
CA SER A 558 2.36 26.27 -10.00
C SER A 558 0.84 26.34 -10.23
N LEU A 559 0.21 25.22 -10.61
CA LEU A 559 -1.23 25.11 -10.75
C LEU A 559 -1.95 25.48 -9.45
N GLU A 560 -1.43 24.98 -8.31
CA GLU A 560 -2.01 25.18 -6.99
C GLU A 560 -2.06 26.68 -6.62
N ASP A 561 -0.97 27.40 -6.87
CA ASP A 561 -0.90 28.85 -6.60
C ASP A 561 -1.90 29.65 -7.45
N GLY A 562 -2.09 29.25 -8.72
CA GLY A 562 -3.05 29.92 -9.61
C GLY A 562 -4.48 29.66 -9.16
N PHE A 563 -4.79 28.41 -8.80
CA PHE A 563 -6.09 28.05 -8.23
C PHE A 563 -6.36 28.88 -6.96
N ALA A 564 -5.41 28.93 -6.03
CA ALA A 564 -5.53 29.72 -4.81
C ALA A 564 -5.73 31.22 -5.09
N ALA A 565 -4.98 31.79 -6.04
CA ALA A 565 -5.14 33.20 -6.43
C ALA A 565 -6.55 33.50 -6.96
N ALA A 566 -7.16 32.60 -7.73
CA ALA A 566 -8.53 32.76 -8.20
C ALA A 566 -9.55 32.69 -7.05
N VAL A 567 -9.39 31.75 -6.11
CA VAL A 567 -10.24 31.65 -4.92
C VAL A 567 -10.11 32.89 -4.05
N GLU A 568 -8.88 33.36 -3.80
CA GLU A 568 -8.61 34.61 -3.09
C GLU A 568 -9.34 35.79 -3.75
N SER A 569 -9.26 35.93 -5.08
CA SER A 569 -10.00 36.96 -5.80
C SER A 569 -11.51 36.82 -5.65
N LEU A 570 -12.07 35.61 -5.78
CA LEU A 570 -13.49 35.35 -5.60
C LEU A 570 -13.98 35.78 -4.21
N VAL A 571 -13.29 35.33 -3.15
CA VAL A 571 -13.67 35.65 -1.75
C VAL A 571 -13.36 37.10 -1.36
N GLN A 572 -12.48 37.78 -2.09
CA GLN A 572 -12.20 39.20 -1.91
C GLN A 572 -13.27 40.09 -2.56
N THR A 573 -13.86 39.68 -3.68
CA THR A 573 -14.75 40.55 -4.48
C THR A 573 -16.23 40.23 -4.34
N MET A 574 -16.60 38.94 -4.25
CA MET A 574 -18.00 38.52 -4.43
C MET A 574 -18.85 38.50 -3.15
N PRO A 575 -18.35 38.03 -1.99
CA PRO A 575 -19.16 37.95 -0.78
C PRO A 575 -19.70 39.30 -0.31
N GLU A 576 -20.94 39.29 0.17
CA GLU A 576 -21.66 40.45 0.70
C GLU A 576 -21.97 40.26 2.20
N PRO A 577 -21.92 41.32 3.02
CA PRO A 577 -22.26 41.21 4.44
C PRO A 577 -23.75 40.90 4.62
N GLY A 578 -24.10 40.25 5.73
CA GLY A 578 -25.48 40.00 6.11
C GLY A 578 -25.60 39.26 7.43
N THR A 579 -26.83 38.90 7.80
CA THR A 579 -27.10 38.12 9.02
C THR A 579 -26.45 36.74 8.92
N VAL A 580 -25.61 36.40 9.90
CA VAL A 580 -24.94 35.10 9.97
C VAL A 580 -25.96 33.98 10.07
N ASN A 581 -25.84 32.97 9.21
CA ASN A 581 -26.61 31.73 9.26
C ASN A 581 -25.84 30.69 10.08
N PRO A 582 -26.32 30.30 11.28
CA PRO A 582 -25.61 29.38 12.18
C PRO A 582 -25.44 27.97 11.63
N ARG A 583 -26.16 27.60 10.58
CA ARG A 583 -26.06 26.28 9.92
C ARG A 583 -25.20 26.29 8.67
N GLN A 584 -24.84 27.46 8.14
CA GLN A 584 -24.09 27.57 6.89
C GLN A 584 -22.58 27.53 7.15
N VAL A 585 -21.88 26.66 6.41
CA VAL A 585 -20.43 26.49 6.46
C VAL A 585 -19.85 26.63 5.06
N THR A 586 -18.81 27.45 4.93
CA THR A 586 -18.08 27.60 3.68
C THR A 586 -16.94 26.59 3.62
N LEU A 587 -16.81 25.87 2.52
CA LEU A 587 -15.70 24.96 2.24
C LEU A 587 -14.80 25.59 1.17
N LEU A 588 -13.59 26.00 1.52
CA LEU A 588 -12.60 26.44 0.54
C LEU A 588 -11.78 25.21 0.13
N ALA A 589 -12.11 24.60 -1.00
CA ALA A 589 -11.46 23.39 -1.49
C ALA A 589 -10.26 23.74 -2.38
N SER A 590 -9.05 23.31 -2.00
CA SER A 590 -7.84 23.50 -2.81
C SER A 590 -7.83 22.64 -4.09
N ALA A 591 -6.86 22.92 -4.97
CA ALA A 591 -6.61 22.15 -6.19
C ALA A 591 -6.18 20.68 -5.94
N ALA A 592 -5.92 20.30 -4.69
CA ALA A 592 -5.58 18.93 -4.31
C ALA A 592 -6.78 17.98 -4.43
N PHE A 593 -8.00 18.50 -4.40
CA PHE A 593 -9.24 17.73 -4.33
C PHE A 593 -9.97 17.74 -5.67
N GLY A 594 -10.35 16.55 -6.14
CA GLY A 594 -11.14 16.39 -7.37
C GLY A 594 -12.65 16.55 -7.12
N PRO A 595 -13.48 16.45 -8.18
CA PRO A 595 -14.93 16.60 -8.06
C PRO A 595 -15.56 15.60 -7.07
N GLY A 596 -15.15 14.33 -7.11
CA GLY A 596 -15.60 13.30 -6.16
C GLY A 596 -15.14 13.54 -4.71
N ASP A 597 -14.03 14.24 -4.50
CA ASP A 597 -13.59 14.64 -3.16
C ASP A 597 -14.46 15.76 -2.61
N VAL A 598 -14.70 16.80 -3.41
CA VAL A 598 -15.55 17.93 -3.02
C VAL A 598 -16.99 17.46 -2.75
N ALA A 599 -17.51 16.52 -3.55
CA ALA A 599 -18.81 15.88 -3.31
C ALA A 599 -18.87 15.19 -1.94
N GLU A 600 -17.89 14.35 -1.61
CA GLU A 600 -17.82 13.65 -0.32
C GLU A 600 -17.74 14.64 0.84
N LEU A 601 -16.94 15.71 0.72
CA LEU A 601 -16.78 16.71 1.77
C LEU A 601 -18.09 17.47 2.04
N LYS A 602 -18.85 17.82 0.98
CA LYS A 602 -20.19 18.41 1.12
C LYS A 602 -21.13 17.45 1.82
N GLU A 603 -21.19 16.19 1.38
CA GLU A 603 -22.04 15.15 2.00
C GLU A 603 -21.69 14.93 3.48
N MET A 604 -20.40 14.95 3.82
CA MET A 604 -19.91 14.84 5.21
C MET A 604 -20.42 15.99 6.07
N VAL A 605 -20.36 17.23 5.59
CA VAL A 605 -20.85 18.42 6.30
C VAL A 605 -22.38 18.38 6.45
N GLU A 606 -23.09 18.07 5.36
CA GLU A 606 -24.56 18.01 5.32
C GLU A 606 -25.13 16.90 6.22
N ALA A 607 -24.39 15.80 6.41
CA ALA A 607 -24.78 14.72 7.33
C ALA A 607 -24.89 15.15 8.81
N PHE A 608 -24.31 16.30 9.19
CA PHE A 608 -24.48 16.91 10.51
C PHE A 608 -25.63 17.94 10.56
N GLY A 609 -26.43 18.05 9.50
CA GLY A 609 -27.52 19.03 9.38
C GLY A 609 -27.03 20.46 9.16
N LEU A 610 -25.81 20.61 8.63
CA LEU A 610 -25.24 21.88 8.19
C LEU A 610 -25.52 22.08 6.69
N THR A 611 -25.37 23.30 6.20
CA THR A 611 -25.44 23.65 4.78
C THR A 611 -24.04 23.98 4.29
N ALA A 612 -23.53 23.20 3.34
CA ALA A 612 -22.19 23.39 2.79
C ALA A 612 -22.23 24.28 1.54
N ILE A 613 -21.47 25.38 1.53
CA ILE A 613 -21.17 26.15 0.32
C ILE A 613 -19.70 25.94 -0.02
N ALA A 614 -19.41 25.11 -1.02
CA ALA A 614 -18.06 24.94 -1.52
C ALA A 614 -17.67 26.09 -2.45
N VAL A 615 -16.45 26.61 -2.31
CA VAL A 615 -15.90 27.68 -3.15
C VAL A 615 -14.45 27.32 -3.53
N PRO A 616 -14.18 27.01 -4.80
CA PRO A 616 -15.15 26.74 -5.85
C PRO A 616 -15.75 25.33 -5.68
N ASP A 617 -16.91 25.08 -6.27
CA ASP A 617 -17.53 23.75 -6.28
C ASP A 617 -17.36 23.07 -7.63
N ILE A 618 -16.31 22.27 -7.76
CA ILE A 618 -16.10 21.46 -8.97
C ILE A 618 -16.90 20.15 -8.98
N SER A 619 -17.56 19.80 -7.87
CA SER A 619 -18.23 18.50 -7.69
C SER A 619 -19.46 18.28 -8.56
N THR A 620 -20.01 19.37 -9.09
CA THR A 620 -21.19 19.36 -9.94
C THR A 620 -20.94 19.98 -11.31
N SER A 621 -19.72 20.49 -11.55
CA SER A 621 -19.36 21.10 -12.84
C SER A 621 -18.38 20.30 -13.67
N LEU A 622 -17.67 19.36 -13.06
CA LEU A 622 -16.64 18.55 -13.71
C LEU A 622 -16.77 17.05 -13.34
N ASP A 623 -17.98 16.62 -12.96
CA ASP A 623 -18.28 15.25 -12.53
C ASP A 623 -18.71 14.31 -13.66
N GLY A 624 -18.99 14.83 -14.86
CA GLY A 624 -19.33 14.02 -16.03
C GLY A 624 -20.82 13.74 -16.23
N HIS A 625 -21.67 14.68 -15.85
CA HIS A 625 -23.12 14.57 -16.01
C HIS A 625 -23.62 15.02 -17.40
N LEU A 626 -24.73 14.44 -17.85
CA LEU A 626 -25.44 14.93 -19.04
C LEU A 626 -26.46 15.98 -18.63
N GLU A 627 -26.45 17.13 -19.31
CA GLU A 627 -27.49 18.15 -19.17
C GLU A 627 -28.67 17.90 -20.11
N ASP A 628 -29.83 18.47 -19.77
CA ASP A 628 -31.00 18.51 -20.66
C ASP A 628 -30.77 19.44 -21.87
N ALA A 629 -29.83 20.38 -21.78
CA ALA A 629 -29.45 21.26 -22.87
C ALA A 629 -28.42 20.58 -23.78
N ASP A 630 -28.60 20.71 -25.10
CA ASP A 630 -27.71 20.08 -26.09
C ASP A 630 -26.26 20.57 -26.02
N PHE A 631 -26.02 21.81 -25.56
CA PHE A 631 -24.69 22.42 -25.44
C PHE A 631 -24.68 23.68 -24.56
N ALA A 632 -23.79 23.73 -23.58
CA ALA A 632 -23.52 24.93 -22.77
C ALA A 632 -22.22 25.62 -23.21
N THR A 633 -22.23 26.96 -23.24
CA THR A 633 -21.03 27.76 -23.54
C THR A 633 -20.30 28.26 -22.29
N THR A 634 -20.87 28.06 -21.11
CA THR A 634 -20.36 28.49 -19.80
C THR A 634 -20.27 27.29 -18.86
N ALA A 635 -19.62 27.45 -17.71
CA ALA A 635 -19.53 26.38 -16.72
C ALA A 635 -20.94 25.99 -16.23
N THR A 636 -21.22 24.70 -16.24
CA THR A 636 -22.49 24.11 -15.83
C THR A 636 -22.34 23.54 -14.42
N GLY A 637 -23.32 23.75 -13.54
CA GLY A 637 -23.17 23.42 -12.11
C GLY A 637 -22.09 24.23 -11.38
N GLY A 638 -21.79 23.85 -10.15
CA GLY A 638 -20.86 24.53 -9.25
C GLY A 638 -21.49 25.60 -8.37
N THR A 639 -20.67 26.46 -7.75
CA THR A 639 -21.14 27.47 -6.80
C THR A 639 -21.91 28.56 -7.54
N THR A 640 -23.15 28.82 -7.17
CA THR A 640 -23.92 29.91 -7.78
C THR A 640 -23.40 31.28 -7.37
N VAL A 641 -23.63 32.31 -8.19
CA VAL A 641 -23.31 33.70 -7.81
C VAL A 641 -24.05 34.13 -6.54
N ALA A 642 -25.27 33.62 -6.33
CA ALA A 642 -26.05 33.86 -5.12
C ALA A 642 -25.39 33.25 -3.88
N GLU A 643 -24.90 32.00 -3.96
CA GLU A 643 -24.16 31.35 -2.88
C GLU A 643 -22.83 32.03 -2.61
N LEU A 644 -22.07 32.39 -3.65
CA LEU A 644 -20.82 33.15 -3.51
C LEU A 644 -21.03 34.46 -2.73
N LYS A 645 -22.11 35.19 -3.03
CA LYS A 645 -22.50 36.39 -2.27
C LYS A 645 -22.87 36.04 -0.82
N ALA A 646 -23.55 34.92 -0.59
CA ALA A 646 -23.98 34.47 0.72
C ALA A 646 -22.85 33.95 1.61
N VAL A 647 -21.66 33.65 1.09
CA VAL A 647 -20.49 33.20 1.88
C VAL A 647 -20.15 34.15 3.04
N GLY A 648 -20.36 35.46 2.87
CA GLY A 648 -20.17 36.46 3.94
C GLY A 648 -21.11 36.31 5.14
N ARG A 649 -22.06 35.36 5.07
CA ARG A 649 -23.05 35.04 6.10
C ARG A 649 -22.80 33.66 6.73
N SER A 650 -21.74 32.95 6.36
CA SER A 650 -21.41 31.65 6.94
C SER A 650 -21.00 31.78 8.40
N ALA A 651 -21.38 30.80 9.22
CA ALA A 651 -20.96 30.71 10.62
C ALA A 651 -19.50 30.27 10.77
N LEU A 652 -18.97 29.56 9.78
CA LEU A 652 -17.60 29.06 9.77
C LEU A 652 -17.06 28.89 8.35
N THR A 653 -15.75 29.08 8.19
CA THR A 653 -15.00 28.71 6.99
C THR A 653 -14.05 27.54 7.28
N LEU A 654 -14.14 26.48 6.50
CA LEU A 654 -13.21 25.36 6.50
C LEU A 654 -12.27 25.49 5.30
N ALA A 655 -10.99 25.77 5.55
CA ALA A 655 -9.96 25.79 4.52
C ALA A 655 -9.39 24.39 4.34
N LEU A 656 -9.58 23.79 3.17
CA LEU A 656 -9.19 22.42 2.87
C LEU A 656 -7.97 22.46 1.95
N GLY A 657 -6.80 22.19 2.52
CA GLY A 657 -5.48 22.43 1.92
C GLY A 657 -4.84 23.70 2.47
N GLY A 658 -3.51 23.68 2.65
CA GLY A 658 -2.76 24.82 3.17
C GLY A 658 -2.76 26.03 2.22
N SER A 659 -2.92 25.79 0.92
CA SER A 659 -3.06 26.87 -0.08
C SER A 659 -4.31 27.74 0.14
N MET A 660 -5.34 27.25 0.84
CA MET A 660 -6.59 27.97 1.07
C MET A 660 -6.59 28.86 2.31
N THR A 661 -5.55 28.80 3.16
CA THR A 661 -5.48 29.57 4.42
C THR A 661 -5.59 31.08 4.20
N LYS A 662 -5.00 31.59 3.11
CA LYS A 662 -5.06 33.03 2.81
C LYS A 662 -6.47 33.47 2.38
N ALA A 663 -7.15 32.68 1.55
CA ALA A 663 -8.54 32.94 1.19
C ALA A 663 -9.46 32.89 2.42
N ALA A 664 -9.22 31.97 3.36
CA ALA A 664 -9.95 31.95 4.63
C ALA A 664 -9.70 33.19 5.48
N THR A 665 -8.45 33.66 5.55
CA THR A 665 -8.07 34.88 6.25
C THR A 665 -8.80 36.10 5.68
N ILE A 666 -8.95 36.20 4.36
CA ILE A 666 -9.72 37.27 3.71
C ILE A 666 -11.18 37.27 4.21
N LEU A 667 -11.82 36.11 4.32
CA LEU A 667 -13.19 36.02 4.84
C LEU A 667 -13.27 36.39 6.33
N THR A 668 -12.30 35.97 7.13
CA THR A 668 -12.19 36.38 8.54
C THR A 668 -12.03 37.89 8.67
N ASP A 669 -11.12 38.51 7.90
CA ASP A 669 -10.86 39.95 7.96
C ASP A 669 -12.06 40.79 7.47
N ARG A 670 -12.79 40.31 6.45
CA ARG A 670 -13.91 41.04 5.86
C ARG A 670 -15.22 40.86 6.62
N PHE A 671 -15.48 39.69 7.18
CA PHE A 671 -16.79 39.31 7.73
C PHE A 671 -16.76 38.81 9.17
N ASN A 672 -15.57 38.75 9.79
CA ASN A 672 -15.37 38.18 11.13
C ASN A 672 -15.84 36.71 11.23
N THR A 673 -15.80 35.98 10.11
CA THR A 673 -16.12 34.55 10.07
C THR A 673 -14.92 33.75 10.61
N PRO A 674 -15.10 32.92 11.66
CA PRO A 674 -14.03 32.06 12.15
C PRO A 674 -13.60 31.05 11.07
N ALA A 675 -12.32 30.68 11.07
CA ALA A 675 -11.76 29.76 10.09
C ALA A 675 -10.95 28.63 10.73
N VAL A 676 -11.07 27.42 10.18
CA VAL A 676 -10.26 26.24 10.55
C VAL A 676 -9.61 25.69 9.29
N THR A 677 -8.30 25.42 9.34
CA THR A 677 -7.56 24.85 8.20
C THR A 677 -7.29 23.36 8.44
N PHE A 678 -7.60 22.53 7.44
CA PHE A 678 -7.28 21.11 7.38
C PHE A 678 -6.27 20.87 6.26
N THR A 679 -5.06 20.43 6.60
CA THR A 679 -4.02 20.07 5.61
C THR A 679 -4.07 18.60 5.21
N GLN A 680 -4.85 17.78 5.95
CA GLN A 680 -5.01 16.35 5.72
C GLN A 680 -6.50 16.01 5.80
N LEU A 681 -6.98 15.20 4.86
CA LEU A 681 -8.36 14.71 4.80
C LEU A 681 -8.44 13.23 4.40
N THR A 682 -7.28 12.57 4.37
CA THR A 682 -7.11 11.15 4.05
C THR A 682 -6.42 10.46 5.23
N GLY A 683 -6.87 9.26 5.58
CA GLY A 683 -6.38 8.52 6.74
C GLY A 683 -7.31 8.59 7.94
N LEU A 684 -7.13 7.66 8.88
CA LEU A 684 -8.02 7.49 10.03
C LEU A 684 -8.05 8.75 10.92
N ARG A 685 -6.89 9.23 11.34
CA ARG A 685 -6.76 10.41 12.20
C ARG A 685 -7.30 11.69 11.59
N ALA A 686 -6.91 11.98 10.34
CA ALA A 686 -7.29 13.22 9.68
C ALA A 686 -8.82 13.33 9.54
N VAL A 687 -9.46 12.21 9.20
CA VAL A 687 -10.92 12.15 9.08
C VAL A 687 -11.61 12.17 10.46
N ASP A 688 -11.02 11.54 11.47
CA ASP A 688 -11.46 11.65 12.87
C ASP A 688 -11.51 13.12 13.33
N GLU A 689 -10.45 13.89 13.07
CA GLU A 689 -10.34 15.30 13.45
C GLU A 689 -11.36 16.18 12.70
N PHE A 690 -11.56 15.93 11.40
CA PHE A 690 -12.55 16.64 10.60
C PHE A 690 -13.99 16.37 11.09
N LEU A 691 -14.36 15.11 11.29
CA LEU A 691 -15.70 14.74 11.78
C LEU A 691 -15.94 15.22 13.21
N HIS A 692 -14.91 15.20 14.07
CA HIS A 692 -15.02 15.77 15.41
C HIS A 692 -15.31 17.26 15.37
N THR A 693 -14.62 18.00 14.50
CA THR A 693 -14.85 19.42 14.29
C THR A 693 -16.29 19.68 13.84
N LEU A 694 -16.80 18.94 12.85
CA LEU A 694 -18.19 19.04 12.40
C LEU A 694 -19.21 18.73 13.52
N SER A 695 -18.91 17.74 14.36
CA SER A 695 -19.72 17.41 15.54
C SER A 695 -19.78 18.57 16.54
N GLN A 696 -18.64 19.21 16.82
CA GLN A 696 -18.56 20.36 17.72
C GLN A 696 -19.34 21.57 17.19
N ILE A 697 -19.24 21.86 15.89
CA ILE A 697 -19.89 23.00 15.27
C ILE A 697 -21.40 22.80 15.19
N SER A 698 -21.84 21.62 14.74
CA SER A 698 -23.27 21.32 14.57
C SER A 698 -24.01 21.04 15.88
N GLY A 699 -23.27 20.66 16.93
CA GLY A 699 -23.79 20.10 18.16
C GLY A 699 -24.41 18.71 18.00
N GLN A 700 -24.25 18.07 16.83
CA GLN A 700 -24.78 16.74 16.53
C GLN A 700 -23.70 15.67 16.77
N PRO A 701 -24.07 14.47 17.24
CA PRO A 701 -23.13 13.36 17.32
C PRO A 701 -22.68 12.94 15.92
N VAL A 702 -21.50 12.33 15.82
CA VAL A 702 -21.01 11.77 14.56
C VAL A 702 -22.01 10.73 14.01
N PRO A 703 -22.50 10.88 12.76
CA PRO A 703 -23.48 9.98 12.17
C PRO A 703 -23.04 8.50 12.16
N ALA A 704 -23.98 7.58 12.35
CA ALA A 704 -23.72 6.14 12.42
C ALA A 704 -23.01 5.58 11.17
N LYS A 705 -23.25 6.18 9.99
CA LYS A 705 -22.53 5.89 8.73
C LYS A 705 -21.02 5.99 8.92
N TYR A 706 -20.54 7.11 9.47
CA TYR A 706 -19.11 7.37 9.65
C TYR A 706 -18.49 6.56 10.79
N LEU A 707 -19.26 6.26 11.85
CA LEU A 707 -18.81 5.32 12.89
C LEU A 707 -18.53 3.93 12.34
N ARG A 708 -19.37 3.46 11.40
CA ARG A 708 -19.17 2.18 10.71
C ARG A 708 -17.98 2.26 9.76
N GLN A 709 -17.89 3.30 8.94
CA GLN A 709 -16.78 3.46 7.99
C GLN A 709 -15.43 3.59 8.70
N ARG A 710 -15.36 4.28 9.85
CA ARG A 710 -14.16 4.33 10.69
C ARG A 710 -13.65 2.92 11.04
N ARG A 711 -14.54 2.03 11.48
CA ARG A 711 -14.19 0.64 11.80
C ARG A 711 -13.76 -0.15 10.56
N GLN A 712 -14.35 0.13 9.41
CA GLN A 712 -13.93 -0.48 8.14
C GLN A 712 -12.52 -0.03 7.76
N VAL A 713 -12.18 1.25 7.93
CA VAL A 713 -10.81 1.76 7.70
C VAL A 713 -9.83 1.10 8.65
N GLN A 714 -10.17 0.95 9.93
CA GLN A 714 -9.30 0.25 10.88
C GLN A 714 -9.03 -1.20 10.47
N ASP A 715 -10.07 -1.93 10.05
CA ASP A 715 -9.95 -3.31 9.55
C ASP A 715 -9.11 -3.36 8.26
N ALA A 716 -9.36 -2.45 7.32
CA ALA A 716 -8.60 -2.35 6.08
C ALA A 716 -7.12 -2.01 6.30
N MET A 717 -6.80 -1.10 7.24
CA MET A 717 -5.42 -0.81 7.62
C MET A 717 -4.74 -2.06 8.18
N LEU A 718 -5.44 -2.85 9.00
CA LEU A 718 -4.91 -4.11 9.53
C LEU A 718 -4.73 -5.17 8.45
N ASP A 719 -5.64 -5.28 7.48
CA ASP A 719 -5.52 -6.26 6.41
C ASP A 719 -4.40 -5.88 5.41
N THR A 720 -4.21 -4.58 5.15
CA THR A 720 -3.29 -4.10 4.13
C THR A 720 -1.88 -3.78 4.64
N HIS A 721 -1.66 -3.59 5.95
CA HIS A 721 -0.35 -3.12 6.45
C HIS A 721 0.84 -4.00 6.05
N PHE A 722 0.64 -5.31 5.84
CA PHE A 722 1.69 -6.23 5.37
C PHE A 722 2.23 -5.86 3.98
N PHE A 723 1.44 -5.16 3.17
CA PHE A 723 1.82 -4.76 1.82
C PHE A 723 2.38 -3.35 1.76
N PHE A 724 2.07 -2.49 2.75
CA PHE A 724 2.59 -1.13 2.84
C PHE A 724 3.87 -1.03 3.67
N GLY A 725 4.01 -1.90 4.67
CA GLY A 725 5.14 -1.89 5.59
C GLY A 725 6.48 -1.92 4.84
N ARG A 726 7.36 -0.97 5.20
CA ARG A 726 8.69 -0.75 4.61
C ARG A 726 8.75 -0.52 3.10
N LYS A 727 7.61 -0.43 2.41
CA LYS A 727 7.63 -0.08 0.99
C LYS A 727 8.18 1.33 0.84
N LYS A 728 9.19 1.44 -0.02
CA LYS A 728 9.78 2.72 -0.38
C LYS A 728 8.93 3.37 -1.44
N VAL A 729 8.25 4.45 -1.07
CA VAL A 729 7.36 5.17 -1.97
C VAL A 729 8.02 6.47 -2.39
N ALA A 730 7.91 6.77 -3.68
CA ALA A 730 8.31 8.05 -4.25
C ALA A 730 7.09 8.84 -4.70
N ILE A 731 7.00 10.10 -4.31
CA ILE A 731 5.83 10.95 -4.54
C ILE A 731 6.26 12.21 -5.29
N ALA A 732 5.53 12.55 -6.34
CA ALA A 732 5.71 13.80 -7.08
C ALA A 732 4.38 14.50 -7.34
N LEU A 733 4.02 15.47 -6.51
CA LEU A 733 2.68 16.09 -6.48
C LEU A 733 2.75 17.60 -6.17
N GLU A 734 1.64 18.31 -6.39
CA GLU A 734 1.46 19.69 -5.89
C GLU A 734 1.51 19.72 -4.35
N PRO A 735 1.91 20.84 -3.71
CA PRO A 735 2.27 20.85 -2.30
C PRO A 735 1.20 20.36 -1.30
N ASP A 736 -0.07 20.76 -1.46
CA ASP A 736 -1.14 20.33 -0.54
C ASP A 736 -1.38 18.82 -0.65
N LEU A 737 -1.45 18.30 -1.88
CA LEU A 737 -1.66 16.88 -2.12
C LEU A 737 -0.46 16.03 -1.69
N LEU A 738 0.76 16.52 -1.92
CA LEU A 738 1.98 15.88 -1.44
C LEU A 738 1.96 15.72 0.09
N HIS A 739 1.59 16.77 0.82
CA HIS A 739 1.53 16.73 2.27
C HIS A 739 0.49 15.73 2.78
N ASN A 740 -0.74 15.76 2.24
CA ASN A 740 -1.81 14.84 2.61
C ASN A 740 -1.40 13.36 2.39
N ILE A 741 -0.91 13.04 1.19
CA ILE A 741 -0.58 11.66 0.82
C ILE A 741 0.67 11.15 1.53
N ALA A 742 1.69 11.99 1.75
CA ALA A 742 2.90 11.59 2.45
C ALA A 742 2.60 11.19 3.90
N TRP A 743 1.81 11.98 4.63
CA TRP A 743 1.41 11.65 6.01
C TRP A 743 0.47 10.45 6.10
N TRP A 744 -0.45 10.31 5.14
CA TRP A 744 -1.28 9.11 5.07
C TRP A 744 -0.43 7.85 4.85
N LEU A 745 0.49 7.84 3.88
CA LEU A 745 1.40 6.71 3.65
C LEU A 745 2.29 6.41 4.86
N HIS A 746 2.77 7.44 5.55
CA HIS A 746 3.51 7.25 6.78
C HIS A 746 2.66 6.52 7.83
N SER A 747 1.36 6.84 7.94
CA SER A 747 0.45 6.16 8.87
C SER A 747 0.20 4.68 8.54
N THR A 748 0.42 4.25 7.29
CA THR A 748 0.29 2.84 6.87
C THR A 748 1.58 2.04 7.04
N GLY A 749 2.69 2.69 7.40
CA GLY A 749 4.01 2.05 7.57
C GLY A 749 4.91 2.11 6.34
N ALA A 750 4.52 2.84 5.30
CA ALA A 750 5.35 3.08 4.12
C ALA A 750 6.43 4.15 4.40
N GLU A 751 7.58 4.01 3.74
CA GLU A 751 8.72 4.91 3.87
C GLU A 751 8.80 5.85 2.65
N ILE A 752 8.84 7.17 2.89
CA ILE A 752 8.96 8.15 1.80
C ILE A 752 10.43 8.26 1.38
N GLN A 753 10.81 7.49 0.37
CA GLN A 753 12.17 7.52 -0.21
C GLN A 753 12.45 8.84 -0.93
N ALA A 754 11.47 9.36 -1.67
CA ALA A 754 11.63 10.58 -2.45
C ALA A 754 10.34 11.39 -2.46
N ALA A 755 10.47 12.71 -2.26
CA ALA A 755 9.39 13.66 -2.37
C ALA A 755 9.81 14.80 -3.31
N VAL A 756 9.06 15.00 -4.38
CA VAL A 756 9.26 16.08 -5.36
C VAL A 756 7.98 16.91 -5.46
N THR A 757 8.11 18.23 -5.56
CA THR A 757 6.97 19.13 -5.72
C THR A 757 7.24 20.22 -6.75
N ALA A 758 6.17 20.83 -7.24
CA ALA A 758 6.22 21.81 -8.32
C ALA A 758 6.58 23.23 -7.83
N ALA A 759 6.25 23.59 -6.59
CA ALA A 759 6.34 24.95 -6.08
C ALA A 759 6.71 24.98 -4.58
N PRO A 760 7.26 26.10 -4.07
CA PRO A 760 7.50 26.28 -2.65
C PRO A 760 6.19 26.41 -1.87
N SER A 761 6.10 25.76 -0.71
CA SER A 761 4.97 25.88 0.22
C SER A 761 5.44 25.82 1.68
N PRO A 762 4.76 26.48 2.63
CA PRO A 762 5.03 26.33 4.05
C PRO A 762 4.92 24.88 4.55
N LEU A 763 4.06 24.07 3.93
CA LEU A 763 3.83 22.66 4.30
C LEU A 763 5.05 21.76 4.06
N LEU A 764 5.97 22.18 3.17
CA LEU A 764 7.14 21.38 2.80
C LEU A 764 8.13 21.17 3.96
N LYS A 765 8.05 21.98 5.02
CA LYS A 765 8.85 21.79 6.24
C LYS A 765 8.32 20.67 7.14
N ASP A 766 7.09 20.24 6.89
CA ASP A 766 6.34 19.28 7.68
C ASP A 766 5.94 18.07 6.83
N LEU A 767 6.94 17.32 6.34
CA LEU A 767 6.74 16.06 5.65
C LEU A 767 7.39 14.92 6.45
N PRO A 768 6.87 13.68 6.35
CA PRO A 768 7.48 12.51 6.99
C PRO A 768 8.68 11.98 6.18
N THR A 769 9.59 12.89 5.81
CA THR A 769 10.83 12.59 5.07
C THR A 769 11.92 13.60 5.42
N GLU A 770 13.18 13.22 5.21
CA GLU A 770 14.34 14.07 5.50
C GLU A 770 14.43 15.28 4.58
N GLN A 771 14.05 15.11 3.31
CA GLN A 771 14.20 16.13 2.29
C GLN A 771 13.10 16.10 1.23
N VAL A 772 12.78 17.28 0.70
CA VAL A 772 11.84 17.46 -0.41
C VAL A 772 12.46 18.36 -1.47
N TYR A 773 12.29 17.99 -2.73
CA TYR A 773 12.87 18.69 -3.87
C TYR A 773 11.80 19.50 -4.59
N ILE A 774 12.09 20.78 -4.83
CA ILE A 774 11.29 21.58 -5.76
C ILE A 774 11.89 21.35 -7.15
N GLY A 775 11.26 20.51 -7.96
CA GLY A 775 11.91 19.89 -9.12
C GLY A 775 10.97 19.30 -10.18
N ASP A 776 11.51 18.41 -10.99
CA ASP A 776 10.83 17.76 -12.12
C ASP A 776 10.96 16.22 -12.08
N PHE A 777 10.47 15.53 -13.12
CA PHE A 777 10.47 14.07 -13.14
C PHE A 777 11.86 13.45 -13.35
N GLU A 778 12.86 14.21 -13.83
CA GLU A 778 14.25 13.74 -13.81
C GLU A 778 14.78 13.69 -12.38
N ASP A 779 14.49 14.72 -11.57
CA ASP A 779 14.88 14.72 -10.15
C ASP A 779 14.20 13.55 -9.39
N LEU A 780 12.92 13.25 -9.69
CA LEU A 780 12.24 12.08 -9.14
C LEU A 780 12.94 10.78 -9.54
N THR A 781 13.30 10.65 -10.81
CA THR A 781 13.97 9.46 -11.36
C THR A 781 15.27 9.16 -10.64
N ASP A 782 16.09 10.19 -10.44
CA ASP A 782 17.40 10.07 -9.80
C ASP A 782 17.29 9.65 -8.33
N MET A 783 16.26 10.13 -7.63
CA MET A 783 16.04 9.84 -6.21
C MET A 783 15.31 8.50 -5.95
N ALA A 784 14.51 8.04 -6.91
CA ALA A 784 13.53 6.98 -6.71
C ALA A 784 13.81 5.69 -7.51
N ALA A 785 15.07 5.47 -7.92
CA ALA A 785 15.44 4.32 -8.73
C ALA A 785 15.20 2.95 -8.07
N THR A 786 15.11 2.91 -6.74
CA THR A 786 14.86 1.70 -5.94
C THR A 786 13.52 1.73 -5.22
N ALA A 787 12.62 2.65 -5.58
CA ALA A 787 11.32 2.74 -4.95
C ALA A 787 10.46 1.53 -5.37
N ASP A 788 9.66 1.02 -4.44
CA ASP A 788 8.69 -0.04 -4.68
C ASP A 788 7.43 0.49 -5.39
N LEU A 789 7.15 1.80 -5.27
CA LEU A 789 5.98 2.43 -5.87
C LEU A 789 6.25 3.92 -6.15
N TRP A 790 5.75 4.40 -7.29
CA TRP A 790 5.62 5.83 -7.58
C TRP A 790 4.16 6.27 -7.46
N ILE A 791 3.94 7.45 -6.87
CA ILE A 791 2.62 8.11 -6.80
C ILE A 791 2.73 9.50 -7.44
N THR A 792 2.15 9.66 -8.62
CA THR A 792 2.17 10.91 -9.38
C THR A 792 1.24 10.86 -10.60
N ASN A 793 1.25 11.88 -11.45
CA ASN A 793 0.35 12.06 -12.56
C ASN A 793 0.80 11.29 -13.84
N SER A 794 0.02 11.37 -14.91
CA SER A 794 0.25 10.60 -16.15
C SER A 794 1.58 10.90 -16.85
N LYS A 795 2.21 12.06 -16.60
CA LYS A 795 3.48 12.43 -17.25
C LYS A 795 4.63 11.50 -16.85
N ALA A 796 4.55 10.82 -15.70
CA ALA A 796 5.60 9.90 -15.24
C ALA A 796 5.51 8.50 -15.85
N ARG A 797 4.39 8.12 -16.50
CA ARG A 797 4.19 6.74 -16.96
C ARG A 797 5.28 6.20 -17.89
N PRO A 798 5.76 6.95 -18.91
CA PRO A 798 6.83 6.46 -19.77
C PRO A 798 8.12 6.17 -18.99
N ILE A 799 8.38 6.95 -17.94
CA ILE A 799 9.57 6.83 -17.09
C ILE A 799 9.41 5.62 -16.16
N ALA A 800 8.29 5.52 -15.45
CA ALA A 800 8.00 4.41 -14.53
C ALA A 800 8.06 3.04 -15.25
N ARG A 801 7.48 2.94 -16.45
CA ARG A 801 7.56 1.73 -17.30
C ARG A 801 8.99 1.37 -17.66
N ARG A 802 9.81 2.36 -18.04
CA ARG A 802 11.22 2.13 -18.38
C ARG A 802 12.03 1.63 -17.18
N MET A 803 11.65 2.03 -15.98
CA MET A 803 12.32 1.64 -14.73
C MET A 803 11.77 0.34 -14.12
N GLY A 804 10.65 -0.19 -14.65
CA GLY A 804 9.98 -1.34 -14.05
C GLY A 804 9.38 -1.05 -12.67
N ILE A 805 9.01 0.20 -12.40
CA ILE A 805 8.44 0.62 -11.11
C ILE A 805 6.91 0.76 -11.26
N PRO A 806 6.11 0.13 -10.38
CA PRO A 806 4.66 0.35 -10.34
C PRO A 806 4.29 1.82 -10.17
N LEU A 807 3.24 2.28 -10.85
CA LEU A 807 2.78 3.67 -10.82
C LEU A 807 1.30 3.75 -10.42
N TYR A 808 1.04 4.37 -9.28
CA TYR A 808 -0.31 4.80 -8.90
C TYR A 808 -0.55 6.23 -9.38
N LEU A 809 -1.56 6.40 -10.24
CA LEU A 809 -1.89 7.72 -10.80
C LEU A 809 -2.60 8.59 -9.76
N HIS A 810 -2.06 9.75 -9.44
CA HIS A 810 -2.67 10.74 -8.56
C HIS A 810 -2.16 12.16 -8.84
N GLY A 811 -2.96 13.17 -8.48
CA GLY A 811 -2.71 14.57 -8.86
C GLY A 811 -3.13 14.88 -10.30
N PHE A 812 -2.61 15.98 -10.86
CA PHE A 812 -3.02 16.49 -12.17
C PHE A 812 -1.82 16.58 -13.14
N PRO A 813 -1.96 16.18 -14.43
CA PRO A 813 -3.14 15.59 -15.06
C PRO A 813 -3.12 14.05 -15.05
N MET A 814 -4.30 13.44 -14.93
CA MET A 814 -4.52 12.01 -15.19
C MET A 814 -5.18 11.86 -16.56
N LEU A 815 -4.44 11.38 -17.55
CA LEU A 815 -4.86 11.32 -18.96
C LEU A 815 -5.18 9.89 -19.43
N GLU A 816 -4.72 8.90 -18.67
CA GLU A 816 -4.79 7.47 -19.04
C GLU A 816 -5.69 6.69 -18.07
N HIS A 817 -6.59 7.40 -17.38
CA HIS A 817 -7.53 6.84 -16.42
C HIS A 817 -8.91 7.47 -16.66
N LEU A 818 -9.94 6.62 -16.70
CA LEU A 818 -11.34 7.03 -16.85
C LEU A 818 -11.94 7.32 -15.47
N GLY A 819 -12.97 8.17 -15.42
CA GLY A 819 -13.73 8.41 -14.19
C GLY A 819 -13.06 9.36 -13.20
N ASN A 820 -12.17 10.24 -13.66
CA ASN A 820 -11.51 11.23 -12.78
C ASN A 820 -12.52 12.16 -12.08
N GLY A 821 -13.67 12.44 -12.69
CA GLY A 821 -14.77 13.22 -12.08
C GLY A 821 -15.44 12.52 -10.88
N HIS A 822 -15.39 11.19 -10.77
CA HIS A 822 -16.06 10.47 -9.68
C HIS A 822 -15.09 9.93 -8.62
N ARG A 823 -13.79 10.08 -8.83
CA ARG A 823 -12.79 9.53 -7.92
C ARG A 823 -12.80 10.28 -6.59
N CYS A 824 -12.86 9.52 -5.50
CA CYS A 824 -12.80 10.02 -4.12
C CYS A 824 -11.57 9.46 -3.41
N THR A 825 -10.84 10.33 -2.73
CA THR A 825 -9.58 10.10 -2.02
C THR A 825 -9.58 10.69 -0.60
N VAL A 826 -10.61 11.47 -0.26
CA VAL A 826 -10.87 12.03 1.08
C VAL A 826 -11.89 11.21 1.87
N GLY A 827 -11.97 11.48 3.17
CA GLY A 827 -12.91 10.80 4.06
C GLY A 827 -12.57 9.33 4.25
N TYR A 828 -13.42 8.61 5.00
CA TYR A 828 -13.19 7.19 5.24
C TYR A 828 -13.37 6.35 3.98
N ARG A 829 -14.30 6.73 3.09
CA ARG A 829 -14.49 6.05 1.81
C ARG A 829 -13.25 6.16 0.92
N GLY A 830 -12.76 7.39 0.68
CA GLY A 830 -11.55 7.57 -0.12
C GLY A 830 -10.32 6.90 0.50
N THR A 831 -10.21 6.91 1.83
CA THR A 831 -9.13 6.20 2.53
C THR A 831 -9.18 4.68 2.28
N LEU A 832 -10.36 4.06 2.32
CA LEU A 832 -10.53 2.63 1.99
C LEU A 832 -10.11 2.33 0.55
N ASP A 833 -10.58 3.14 -0.40
CA ASP A 833 -10.31 2.94 -1.81
C ASP A 833 -8.81 3.06 -2.11
N LEU A 834 -8.12 4.03 -1.48
CA LEU A 834 -6.69 4.18 -1.57
C LEU A 834 -5.91 3.00 -0.98
N LEU A 835 -6.30 2.51 0.21
CA LEU A 835 -5.66 1.36 0.85
C LEU A 835 -5.73 0.12 -0.05
N PHE A 836 -6.89 -0.19 -0.62
CA PHE A 836 -7.05 -1.35 -1.48
C PHE A 836 -6.40 -1.17 -2.85
N ALA A 837 -6.55 -0.01 -3.49
CA ALA A 837 -6.00 0.22 -4.81
C ALA A 837 -4.46 0.16 -4.80
N ILE A 838 -3.82 0.79 -3.80
CA ILE A 838 -2.36 0.75 -3.66
C ILE A 838 -1.89 -0.60 -3.11
N GLY A 839 -2.59 -1.17 -2.12
CA GLY A 839 -2.26 -2.48 -1.56
C GLY A 839 -2.26 -3.59 -2.60
N ASN A 840 -3.26 -3.62 -3.49
CA ASN A 840 -3.32 -4.59 -4.59
C ASN A 840 -2.19 -4.39 -5.60
N LEU A 841 -1.82 -3.15 -5.91
CA LEU A 841 -0.70 -2.85 -6.81
C LEU A 841 0.64 -3.34 -6.22
N LEU A 842 0.84 -3.17 -4.92
CA LEU A 842 2.03 -3.65 -4.20
C LEU A 842 2.05 -5.18 -4.11
N LEU A 843 0.90 -5.80 -3.85
CA LEU A 843 0.75 -7.26 -3.85
C LEU A 843 1.15 -7.87 -5.21
N GLU A 844 0.62 -7.32 -6.31
CA GLU A 844 0.95 -7.78 -7.66
C GLU A 844 2.45 -7.63 -7.96
N ALA A 845 3.04 -6.50 -7.60
CA ALA A 845 4.47 -6.25 -7.77
C ALA A 845 5.36 -7.22 -6.96
N ASP A 846 4.93 -7.59 -5.75
CA ASP A 846 5.66 -8.56 -4.91
C ASP A 846 5.58 -9.98 -5.47
N GLU A 847 4.43 -10.37 -6.03
CA GLU A 847 4.27 -11.65 -6.72
C GLU A 847 5.19 -11.73 -7.95
N GLU A 848 5.23 -10.69 -8.77
CA GLU A 848 6.13 -10.58 -9.92
C GLU A 848 7.61 -10.64 -9.52
N ARG A 849 7.99 -9.92 -8.45
CA ARG A 849 9.35 -9.94 -7.91
C ARG A 849 9.76 -11.33 -7.44
N THR A 850 8.86 -12.01 -6.72
CA THR A 850 9.08 -13.38 -6.25
C THR A 850 9.28 -14.33 -7.43
N HIS A 851 8.46 -14.19 -8.48
CA HIS A 851 8.64 -14.96 -9.72
C HIS A 851 10.00 -14.66 -10.38
N ALA A 852 10.39 -13.40 -10.52
CA ALA A 852 11.67 -13.03 -11.12
C ALA A 852 12.88 -13.54 -10.33
N LEU A 853 12.80 -13.61 -8.99
CA LEU A 853 13.83 -14.22 -8.15
C LEU A 853 14.00 -15.71 -8.44
N VAL A 854 12.89 -16.44 -8.56
CA VAL A 854 12.91 -17.86 -8.96
C VAL A 854 13.58 -18.04 -10.33
N HIS A 855 13.34 -17.11 -11.26
CA HIS A 855 13.94 -17.12 -12.59
C HIS A 855 15.44 -16.79 -12.59
N ARG A 856 15.91 -15.79 -11.83
CA ARG A 856 17.35 -15.49 -11.76
C ARG A 856 18.18 -16.64 -11.20
N TRP A 857 17.62 -17.35 -10.21
CA TRP A 857 18.26 -18.53 -9.64
C TRP A 857 18.37 -19.67 -10.68
N ARG A 858 17.40 -19.79 -11.60
CA ARG A 858 17.47 -20.74 -12.74
C ARG A 858 18.68 -20.50 -13.64
N GLU A 859 19.01 -19.23 -13.87
CA GLU A 859 20.01 -18.83 -14.85
C GLU A 859 21.43 -18.77 -14.26
N GLY A 860 21.61 -19.19 -13.00
CA GLY A 860 22.92 -19.23 -12.34
C GLY A 860 23.54 -17.85 -12.07
N SER A 861 22.72 -16.80 -12.02
CA SER A 861 23.15 -15.40 -11.83
C SER A 861 22.77 -14.82 -10.45
N GLY A 862 22.50 -15.70 -9.48
CA GLY A 862 22.09 -15.37 -8.11
C GLY A 862 23.23 -14.98 -7.18
#